data_AF-A0A553AT88-F1
#
_entry.id   AF-A0A553AT88-F1
#
_cell.length_a   1.000
_cell.length_b   1.000
_cell.length_c   1.000
_cell.angle_alpha   90.00
_cell.angle_beta   90.00
_cell.angle_gamma   90.00
#
_symmetry.space_group_name_H-M   'P 1'
#
loop_
_entity.id
_entity.type
_entity.pdbx_description
1 polymer ?
#
loop_
_entity_poly.entity_id
_entity_poly.type
_entity_poly.pdbx_seq_one_letter_code
_entity_poly.pdbx_strand_id
1 'polypeptide(L)'
;MNIAITDGLQLMPPAFRAGLSVWSSGDGTPGSATWASASNAAIVPADQDFGTCLEIIKTSTTTRIRFKGETPMIPGVYLRISARLKAMAGARPSVRIAGWAGDGQRNHVDGLPETGQAVALPGYGQIIEVSAIVGVGARNGVDLSWGAQPVYGHFGLDLTGSNGGAVRIESIRIEDVTSAFLPELIDWVDVRDFGAVGNGVADDRAAFLAADSASQGREILVPEGVFRIGSTLSINAPIRFVGRLTAPTDARISFLQSFDFPTYADAFADETLGLKKAIQALLGFTDHVSLDLRGRRVDLTEPVVVSEVAPGVQNFFNRRNIINGEIRLVEGPAWNTRIVTSQATYDTADSQTLSNVINVAAIEVGSRIEGNGVGREVYVSGRDVAQRTLTLSAPLHGGSGTRSYTFHRYRYALDFSDVNQIQRFGFSGIVFNCDSIGSAVMLPGTGGLFSFRDCMFEAPKDRGITSIGRGCQGLLVDQCDFRSSETALLAHERKSIAINVNANDAKIRHNRFVRFAHFMVTYGGGHIITGNHWFQGDASEDGLRTAGLVLTQVNPMITISGNYVDNASIEWTNEHSVDPAFVGGGHSFGGLTISNNTFLCDKTVAWFSWLVIKPFGSGQFVHGMNVSGNVFKSLYTKVDRIERVDTTHADLDYTRMRNIRFSGNSLIGVKTYVENPVTVTHTQNTASRSWTLPAIEGLPFLGWAKVVQSVVLTAALTQDSGAQVYEMPWLQTSLGATKRQVRLNWGTAVKGRVSLQLRMDNPD
;
A
#
# COMPACT_ATOMS: atom_id res chain seq x y z
N MET A 1 43.63 4.75 8.31
CA MET A 1 44.29 5.12 7.05
C MET A 1 45.45 6.05 7.40
N ASN A 2 46.65 5.87 6.84
CA ASN A 2 47.81 6.71 7.13
C ASN A 2 48.11 7.58 5.90
N ILE A 3 47.98 8.89 6.03
CA ILE A 3 48.06 9.84 4.92
C ILE A 3 49.46 9.94 4.30
N ALA A 4 50.51 9.57 5.04
CA ALA A 4 51.86 9.45 4.47
C ALA A 4 51.94 8.34 3.41
N ILE A 5 51.06 7.33 3.51
CA ILE A 5 51.00 6.20 2.56
C ILE A 5 50.00 6.49 1.44
N THR A 6 48.82 7.05 1.74
CA THR A 6 47.77 7.23 0.74
C THR A 6 47.98 8.43 -0.17
N ASP A 7 48.58 9.51 0.36
CA ASP A 7 48.70 10.79 -0.36
C ASP A 7 50.17 11.13 -0.66
N GLY A 8 51.09 10.22 -0.32
CA GLY A 8 52.53 10.38 -0.53
C GLY A 8 53.16 11.53 0.24
N LEU A 9 52.52 12.00 1.32
CA LEU A 9 53.02 13.13 2.11
C LEU A 9 54.29 12.75 2.88
N GLN A 10 55.36 13.50 2.66
CA GLN A 10 56.60 13.37 3.44
C GLN A 10 56.44 14.09 4.79
N LEU A 11 55.81 13.43 5.76
CA LEU A 11 55.61 14.00 7.09
C LEU A 11 56.89 13.99 7.94
N MET A 12 57.72 12.96 7.80
CA MET A 12 58.93 12.79 8.60
C MET A 12 60.01 13.83 8.26
N PRO A 13 60.44 14.67 9.21
CA PRO A 13 61.54 15.61 9.00
C PRO A 13 62.84 14.88 8.65
N PRO A 14 63.76 15.48 7.87
CA PRO A 14 65.09 14.94 7.65
C PRO A 14 65.84 14.74 8.97
N ALA A 15 66.35 13.53 9.20
CA ALA A 15 67.14 13.21 10.39
C ALA A 15 68.34 14.16 10.53
N PHE A 16 68.77 14.46 11.76
CA PHE A 16 69.86 15.41 12.02
C PHE A 16 71.18 15.05 11.30
N ARG A 17 71.42 13.76 11.00
CA ARG A 17 72.56 13.29 10.19
C ARG A 17 72.63 13.90 8.78
N ALA A 18 71.51 14.37 8.23
CA ALA A 18 71.43 15.03 6.94
C ALA A 18 71.88 16.50 6.98
N GLY A 19 72.25 17.01 8.16
CA GLY A 19 72.65 18.39 8.38
C GLY A 19 71.61 19.22 9.12
N LEU A 20 72.05 20.37 9.65
CA LEU A 20 71.21 21.26 10.47
C LEU A 20 70.63 22.46 9.70
N SER A 21 70.75 22.48 8.36
CA SER A 21 70.31 23.60 7.51
C SER A 21 68.79 23.77 7.45
N VAL A 22 68.04 22.68 7.63
CA VAL A 22 66.57 22.64 7.68
C VAL A 22 66.00 22.72 9.10
N TRP A 23 66.86 22.91 10.10
CA TRP A 23 66.50 23.02 11.51
C TRP A 23 66.73 24.45 11.98
N SER A 24 65.65 25.15 12.31
CA SER A 24 65.63 26.55 12.69
C SER A 24 65.82 26.75 14.19
N SER A 25 66.58 27.79 14.55
CA SER A 25 66.65 28.33 15.91
C SER A 25 65.57 29.41 16.19
N GLY A 26 64.76 29.74 15.18
CA GLY A 26 63.54 30.54 15.26
C GLY A 26 62.27 29.71 15.03
N ASP A 27 61.23 30.27 14.41
CA ASP A 27 59.91 29.64 14.24
C ASP A 27 59.80 28.71 13.01
N GLY A 28 60.92 28.46 12.31
CA GLY A 28 60.94 27.62 11.11
C GLY A 28 60.63 28.36 9.80
N THR A 29 60.08 29.58 9.88
CA THR A 29 59.66 30.41 8.75
C THR A 29 60.82 30.84 7.83
N PRO A 30 60.54 31.23 6.57
CA PRO A 30 61.54 31.80 5.67
C PRO A 30 62.32 32.96 6.32
N GLY A 31 63.65 32.95 6.17
CA GLY A 31 64.54 33.94 6.80
C GLY A 31 64.95 33.63 8.25
N SER A 32 64.32 32.66 8.92
CA SER A 32 64.76 32.23 10.26
C SER A 32 66.18 31.65 10.25
N ALA A 33 66.97 32.01 11.27
CA ALA A 33 68.31 31.48 11.51
C ALA A 33 68.29 29.95 11.68
N THR A 34 69.36 29.29 11.25
CA THR A 34 69.46 27.82 11.27
C THR A 34 70.51 27.34 12.26
N TRP A 35 70.36 26.12 12.74
CA TRP A 35 71.33 25.48 13.63
C TRP A 35 72.63 25.10 12.92
N ALA A 36 72.70 25.17 11.58
CA ALA A 36 73.92 24.90 10.82
C ALA A 36 75.03 25.95 10.99
N SER A 37 74.67 27.20 11.33
CA SER A 37 75.63 28.30 11.56
C SER A 37 75.80 28.66 13.03
N ALA A 38 75.17 27.91 13.94
CA ALA A 38 75.20 28.17 15.37
C ALA A 38 76.45 27.57 16.02
N SER A 39 77.25 28.39 16.71
CA SER A 39 78.48 27.94 17.39
C SER A 39 78.22 27.08 18.64
N ASN A 40 76.97 27.04 19.11
CA ASN A 40 76.52 26.30 20.29
C ASN A 40 75.72 25.03 19.94
N ALA A 41 75.84 24.53 18.71
CA ALA A 41 75.22 23.29 18.25
C ALA A 41 76.22 22.41 17.48
N ALA A 42 76.11 21.10 17.66
CA ALA A 42 76.93 20.13 16.94
C ALA A 42 76.12 18.86 16.63
N ILE A 43 76.46 18.20 15.52
CA ILE A 43 76.00 16.83 15.26
C ILE A 43 76.96 15.89 15.98
N VAL A 44 76.43 15.09 16.90
CA VAL A 44 77.16 14.00 17.56
C VAL A 44 76.96 12.75 16.72
N PRO A 45 78.00 12.20 16.07
CA PRO A 45 77.83 11.15 15.08
C PRO A 45 77.45 9.77 15.67
N ALA A 46 77.86 9.48 16.90
CA ALA A 46 77.73 8.17 17.54
C ALA A 46 77.42 8.29 19.05
N ASP A 47 76.29 8.91 19.39
CA ASP A 47 75.74 8.81 20.73
C ASP A 47 75.24 7.38 21.00
N GLN A 48 75.51 6.85 22.19
CA GLN A 48 75.20 5.48 22.55
C GLN A 48 73.69 5.16 22.49
N ASP A 49 72.82 6.15 22.69
CA ASP A 49 71.37 5.96 22.76
C ASP A 49 70.65 6.41 21.48
N PHE A 50 71.14 7.48 20.85
CA PHE A 50 70.48 8.11 19.71
C PHE A 50 71.18 7.89 18.36
N GLY A 51 72.36 7.27 18.33
CA GLY A 51 73.20 7.24 17.15
C GLY A 51 73.61 8.65 16.75
N THR A 52 73.32 9.06 15.51
CA THR A 52 73.59 10.44 15.09
C THR A 52 72.50 11.41 15.58
N CYS A 53 72.85 12.30 16.51
CA CYS A 53 71.91 13.21 17.16
C CYS A 53 72.39 14.66 17.21
N LEU A 54 71.50 15.59 17.53
CA LEU A 54 71.83 17.00 17.75
C LEU A 54 72.24 17.20 19.21
N GLU A 55 73.40 17.81 19.46
CA GLU A 55 73.76 18.36 20.77
C GLU A 55 73.73 19.88 20.72
N ILE A 56 73.06 20.51 21.69
CA ILE A 56 73.03 21.97 21.83
C ILE A 56 73.41 22.41 23.24
N ILE A 57 74.16 23.50 23.34
CA ILE A 57 74.35 24.23 24.59
C ILE A 57 73.30 25.34 24.64
N LYS A 58 72.37 25.25 25.59
CA LYS A 58 71.27 26.21 25.73
C LYS A 58 71.78 27.57 26.22
N THR A 59 71.50 28.64 25.46
CA THR A 59 71.99 30.02 25.75
C THR A 59 70.89 31.08 25.86
N SER A 60 69.62 30.73 25.58
CA SER A 60 68.49 31.67 25.55
C SER A 60 67.31 31.13 26.34
N THR A 61 66.49 31.99 26.95
CA THR A 61 65.34 31.61 27.80
C THR A 61 64.44 30.54 27.16
N THR A 62 64.10 30.72 25.88
CA THR A 62 63.47 29.69 25.04
C THR A 62 64.41 29.40 23.87
N THR A 63 64.81 28.14 23.72
CA THR A 63 65.63 27.68 22.60
C THR A 63 64.75 26.81 21.72
N ARG A 64 64.44 27.30 20.51
CA ARG A 64 63.56 26.63 19.56
C ARG A 64 64.37 25.70 18.66
N ILE A 65 63.84 24.52 18.41
CA ILE A 65 64.31 23.61 17.38
C ILE A 65 63.09 23.31 16.51
N ARG A 66 63.00 23.98 15.37
CA ARG A 66 61.85 23.89 14.45
C ARG A 66 62.26 23.34 13.10
N PHE A 67 61.51 22.38 12.58
CA PHE A 67 61.66 21.95 11.20
C PHE A 67 61.16 23.06 10.27
N LYS A 68 61.99 23.46 9.29
CA LYS A 68 61.66 24.52 8.33
C LYS A 68 60.71 24.08 7.23
N GLY A 69 60.44 22.78 7.09
CA GLY A 69 59.44 22.30 6.14
C GLY A 69 58.04 22.73 6.57
N GLU A 70 57.19 23.01 5.59
CA GLU A 70 55.76 23.25 5.79
C GLU A 70 55.08 21.88 5.93
N THR A 71 54.75 21.45 7.15
CA THR A 71 53.99 20.22 7.37
C THR A 71 52.49 20.52 7.17
N PRO A 72 51.81 19.91 6.19
CA PRO A 72 50.42 20.26 5.87
C PRO A 72 49.45 20.01 7.03
N MET A 73 48.52 20.94 7.24
CA MET A 73 47.38 20.79 8.13
C MET A 73 46.14 20.48 7.29
N ILE A 74 45.63 19.25 7.41
CA ILE A 74 44.52 18.75 6.60
C ILE A 74 43.33 18.44 7.52
N PRO A 75 42.12 18.94 7.24
CA PRO A 75 40.92 18.58 7.99
C PRO A 75 40.72 17.06 8.09
N GLY A 76 40.51 16.58 9.30
CA GLY A 76 40.37 15.15 9.58
C GLY A 76 41.67 14.39 9.85
N VAL A 77 42.84 15.04 9.69
CA VAL A 77 44.16 14.45 10.00
C VAL A 77 44.67 14.94 11.36
N TYR A 78 45.22 14.00 12.14
CA TYR A 78 45.86 14.28 13.43
C TYR A 78 47.31 13.82 13.39
N LEU A 79 48.24 14.75 13.65
CA LEU A 79 49.68 14.48 13.59
C LEU A 79 50.26 14.45 14.99
N ARG A 80 50.99 13.40 15.34
CA ARG A 80 51.79 13.33 16.56
C ARG A 80 53.21 13.77 16.25
N ILE A 81 53.66 14.80 16.95
CA ILE A 81 55.05 15.23 16.92
C ILE A 81 55.72 14.69 18.18
N SER A 82 56.87 14.03 18.04
CA SER A 82 57.61 13.47 19.18
C SER A 82 59.12 13.69 19.08
N ALA A 83 59.75 13.81 20.25
CA ALA A 83 61.19 13.98 20.38
C ALA A 83 61.71 13.25 21.62
N ARG A 84 62.84 12.57 21.48
CA ARG A 84 63.58 11.95 22.59
C ARG A 84 64.84 12.76 22.86
N LEU A 85 65.10 13.06 24.13
CA LEU A 85 66.25 13.89 24.50
C LEU A 85 66.75 13.60 25.92
N LYS A 86 68.00 13.97 26.18
CA LYS A 86 68.66 13.84 27.49
C LYS A 86 69.57 15.02 27.79
N ALA A 87 69.68 15.38 29.06
CA ALA A 87 70.69 16.33 29.52
C ALA A 87 72.06 15.65 29.60
N MET A 88 73.12 16.33 29.16
CA MET A 88 74.48 15.80 29.18
C MET A 88 75.35 16.45 30.26
N ALA A 89 75.21 17.76 30.45
CA ALA A 89 75.95 18.53 31.45
C ALA A 89 75.26 19.88 31.71
N GLY A 90 75.61 20.55 32.81
CA GLY A 90 75.14 21.91 33.12
C GLY A 90 73.67 22.00 33.55
N ALA A 91 73.12 23.23 33.57
CA ALA A 91 71.75 23.46 34.05
C ALA A 91 70.71 22.71 33.19
N ARG A 92 69.70 22.10 33.82
CA ARG A 92 68.73 21.23 33.13
C ARG A 92 67.47 22.02 32.72
N PRO A 93 67.21 22.20 31.41
CA PRO A 93 65.98 22.85 30.96
C PRO A 93 64.76 21.91 31.01
N SER A 94 63.58 22.50 30.83
CA SER A 94 62.36 21.77 30.49
C SER A 94 62.17 21.74 28.98
N VAL A 95 61.51 20.71 28.47
CA VAL A 95 61.22 20.52 27.06
C VAL A 95 59.73 20.38 26.81
N ARG A 96 59.24 20.90 25.69
CA ARG A 96 57.88 20.69 25.20
C ARG A 96 57.89 20.61 23.69
N ILE A 97 56.96 19.85 23.12
CA ILE A 97 56.66 19.96 21.69
C ILE A 97 56.03 21.32 21.45
N ALA A 98 56.39 21.95 20.34
CA ALA A 98 55.82 23.22 19.96
C ALA A 98 55.86 23.43 18.44
N GLY A 99 54.98 24.29 17.95
CA GLY A 99 54.81 24.59 16.53
C GLY A 99 54.70 26.09 16.26
N TRP A 100 54.58 26.42 14.97
CA TRP A 100 54.15 27.72 14.47
C TRP A 100 53.12 27.48 13.37
N ALA A 101 51.95 28.10 13.48
CA ALA A 101 50.80 27.86 12.60
C ALA A 101 50.72 28.88 11.44
N GLY A 102 50.81 28.40 10.19
CA GLY A 102 50.78 29.25 8.99
C GLY A 102 49.47 29.19 8.23
N ASP A 103 48.94 30.34 7.81
CA ASP A 103 47.78 30.43 6.90
C ASP A 103 48.16 30.28 5.42
N GLY A 104 47.17 30.31 4.53
CA GLY A 104 47.38 30.22 3.07
C GLY A 104 48.14 31.39 2.45
N GLN A 105 48.31 32.49 3.19
CA GLN A 105 49.07 33.68 2.81
C GLN A 105 50.46 33.71 3.47
N ARG A 106 50.83 32.65 4.20
CA ARG A 106 52.08 32.50 4.97
C ARG A 106 52.21 33.46 6.15
N ASN A 107 51.11 33.98 6.67
CA ASN A 107 51.11 34.73 7.94
C ASN A 107 50.93 33.78 9.13
N HIS A 108 51.33 34.25 10.31
CA HIS A 108 51.10 33.55 11.57
C HIS A 108 49.62 33.63 11.95
N VAL A 109 49.03 32.50 12.33
CA VAL A 109 47.68 32.45 12.90
C VAL A 109 47.78 32.57 14.42
N ASP A 110 47.45 33.76 14.94
CA ASP A 110 47.47 34.06 16.37
C ASP A 110 46.37 33.35 17.17
N GLY A 111 46.55 33.23 18.49
CA GLY A 111 45.53 32.76 19.43
C GLY A 111 45.37 31.25 19.54
N LEU A 112 46.26 30.47 18.91
CA LEU A 112 46.24 29.01 18.94
C LEU A 112 47.14 28.43 20.05
N PRO A 113 46.81 27.24 20.60
CA PRO A 113 47.72 26.50 21.46
C PRO A 113 48.89 25.95 20.63
N GLU A 114 50.02 26.63 20.64
CA GLU A 114 51.21 26.25 19.85
C GLU A 114 52.25 25.45 20.63
N THR A 115 52.01 25.17 21.91
CA THR A 115 52.97 24.49 22.78
C THR A 115 52.28 23.43 23.62
N GLY A 116 52.83 22.22 23.63
CA GLY A 116 52.36 21.12 24.47
C GLY A 116 52.83 21.24 25.92
N GLN A 117 52.55 20.21 26.71
CA GLN A 117 52.96 20.15 28.12
C GLN A 117 54.49 20.14 28.25
N ALA A 118 55.02 20.99 29.13
CA ALA A 118 56.45 21.04 29.43
C ALA A 118 56.86 19.98 30.46
N VAL A 119 57.95 19.26 30.15
CA VAL A 119 58.54 18.21 30.98
C VAL A 119 59.96 18.60 31.36
N ALA A 120 60.27 18.61 32.66
CA ALA A 120 61.62 18.92 33.14
C ALA A 120 62.58 17.76 32.86
N LEU A 121 63.80 18.06 32.37
CA LEU A 121 64.82 17.02 32.20
C LEU A 121 65.26 16.47 33.56
N PRO A 122 65.25 15.13 33.76
CA PRO A 122 65.52 14.50 35.03
C PRO A 122 67.04 14.41 35.26
N GLY A 123 67.67 13.23 35.33
CA GLY A 123 69.12 13.10 35.50
C GLY A 123 69.93 13.34 34.22
N TYR A 124 71.25 13.50 34.36
CA TYR A 124 72.16 13.44 33.20
C TYR A 124 72.15 12.03 32.60
N GLY A 125 72.19 11.94 31.28
CA GLY A 125 72.13 10.68 30.54
C GLY A 125 70.74 10.03 30.50
N GLN A 126 69.75 10.53 31.27
CA GLN A 126 68.40 9.98 31.28
C GLN A 126 67.58 10.51 30.10
N ILE A 127 67.04 9.59 29.31
CA ILE A 127 66.23 9.89 28.14
C ILE A 127 64.78 10.10 28.57
N ILE A 128 64.18 11.18 28.09
CA ILE A 128 62.72 11.36 28.11
C ILE A 128 62.19 11.43 26.68
N GLU A 129 60.92 11.09 26.51
CA GLU A 129 60.16 11.34 25.30
C GLU A 129 59.09 12.37 25.59
N VAL A 130 59.00 13.41 24.76
CA VAL A 130 57.86 14.32 24.73
C VAL A 130 57.11 14.16 23.43
N SER A 131 55.79 14.24 23.49
CA SER A 131 54.94 14.26 22.31
C SER A 131 53.77 15.24 22.48
N ALA A 132 53.22 15.70 21.36
CA ALA A 132 51.95 16.40 21.31
C ALA A 132 51.23 16.08 19.99
N ILE A 133 49.90 16.00 20.05
CA ILE A 133 49.03 15.78 18.90
C ILE A 133 48.46 17.13 18.44
N VAL A 134 48.67 17.46 17.17
CA VAL A 134 48.09 18.63 16.50
C VAL A 134 46.99 18.19 15.54
N GLY A 135 45.92 18.97 15.47
CA GLY A 135 44.81 18.71 14.55
C GLY A 135 43.87 19.91 14.42
N VAL A 136 43.01 19.86 13.41
CA VAL A 136 42.01 20.92 13.13
C VAL A 136 40.92 20.96 14.22
N GLY A 137 40.43 19.79 14.67
CA GLY A 137 39.36 19.69 15.66
C GLY A 137 39.85 19.57 17.09
N ALA A 138 39.09 20.11 18.04
CA ALA A 138 39.29 19.91 19.47
C ALA A 138 38.68 18.56 19.88
N ARG A 139 39.47 17.48 19.83
CA ARG A 139 39.09 16.15 20.31
C ARG A 139 39.82 15.80 21.59
N ASN A 140 39.25 14.88 22.37
CA ASN A 140 39.91 14.36 23.55
C ASN A 140 41.25 13.72 23.16
N GLY A 141 42.35 14.21 23.72
CA GLY A 141 43.70 13.75 23.39
C GLY A 141 44.42 14.56 22.30
N VAL A 142 43.80 15.62 21.75
CA VAL A 142 44.49 16.59 20.89
C VAL A 142 45.04 17.73 21.75
N ASP A 143 46.36 17.88 21.80
CA ASP A 143 47.05 18.89 22.60
C ASP A 143 47.02 20.27 21.95
N LEU A 144 47.21 20.30 20.62
CA LEU A 144 47.35 21.52 19.82
C LEU A 144 46.18 21.60 18.82
N SER A 145 45.01 22.06 19.29
CA SER A 145 43.84 22.25 18.44
C SER A 145 43.92 23.58 17.70
N TRP A 146 44.15 23.53 16.40
CA TRP A 146 44.54 24.70 15.58
C TRP A 146 43.42 25.28 14.71
N GLY A 147 42.25 24.65 14.67
CA GLY A 147 41.15 25.10 13.82
C GLY A 147 41.48 24.98 12.33
N ALA A 148 40.62 25.56 11.48
CA ALA A 148 40.72 25.41 10.02
C ALA A 148 41.52 26.52 9.32
N GLN A 149 41.99 27.54 10.05
CA GLN A 149 42.73 28.67 9.48
C GLN A 149 44.17 28.32 9.10
N PRO A 150 44.95 27.58 9.93
CA PRO A 150 46.27 27.12 9.51
C PRO A 150 46.18 26.04 8.45
N VAL A 151 46.94 26.18 7.37
CA VAL A 151 47.05 25.18 6.29
C VAL A 151 48.38 24.42 6.34
N TYR A 152 49.34 24.88 7.15
CA TYR A 152 50.57 24.17 7.47
C TYR A 152 51.12 24.56 8.85
N GLY A 153 52.05 23.77 9.35
CA GLY A 153 52.80 24.07 10.58
C GLY A 153 54.30 23.83 10.43
N HIS A 154 55.09 24.64 11.13
CA HIS A 154 56.49 24.35 11.39
C HIS A 154 56.62 23.73 12.78
N PHE A 155 56.91 22.43 12.85
CA PHE A 155 56.88 21.68 14.10
C PHE A 155 58.27 21.35 14.64
N GLY A 156 58.36 21.22 15.95
CA GLY A 156 59.54 20.70 16.63
C GLY A 156 59.40 20.79 18.14
N LEU A 157 60.43 21.29 18.82
CA LEU A 157 60.42 21.41 20.28
C LEU A 157 61.01 22.72 20.78
N ASP A 158 60.64 23.09 22.00
CA ASP A 158 61.25 24.18 22.76
C ASP A 158 62.02 23.62 23.96
N LEU A 159 63.23 24.12 24.20
CA LEU A 159 63.88 24.04 25.52
C LEU A 159 63.67 25.35 26.28
N THR A 160 63.07 25.28 27.45
CA THR A 160 62.72 26.41 28.32
C THR A 160 63.43 26.33 29.67
N GLY A 161 63.50 27.43 30.41
CA GLY A 161 64.17 27.48 31.71
C GLY A 161 65.67 27.79 31.64
N SER A 162 66.44 27.30 32.62
CA SER A 162 67.84 27.69 32.86
C SER A 162 68.77 27.47 31.66
N ASN A 163 69.71 28.40 31.46
CA ASN A 163 70.74 28.34 30.42
C ASN A 163 72.04 27.70 30.93
N GLY A 164 72.92 27.31 30.00
CA GLY A 164 74.23 26.74 30.28
C GLY A 164 74.28 25.21 30.30
N GLY A 165 73.18 24.53 29.98
CA GLY A 165 73.11 23.07 29.86
C GLY A 165 73.36 22.56 28.44
N ALA A 166 74.06 21.44 28.33
CA ALA A 166 74.20 20.67 27.09
C ALA A 166 73.06 19.62 27.02
N VAL A 167 72.32 19.59 25.91
CA VAL A 167 71.20 18.66 25.68
C VAL A 167 71.41 17.93 24.36
N ARG A 168 71.27 16.59 24.38
CA ARG A 168 71.23 15.76 23.16
C ARG A 168 69.81 15.42 22.80
N ILE A 169 69.49 15.50 21.51
CA ILE A 169 68.15 15.38 20.95
C ILE A 169 68.20 14.39 19.77
N GLU A 170 67.43 13.31 19.85
CA GLU A 170 67.18 12.40 18.73
C GLU A 170 66.36 13.12 17.64
N SER A 171 66.49 12.69 16.38
CA SER A 171 65.73 13.29 15.27
C SER A 171 64.22 13.30 15.56
N ILE A 172 63.61 14.48 15.45
CA ILE A 172 62.18 14.69 15.72
C ILE A 172 61.34 13.93 14.69
N ARG A 173 60.26 13.31 15.15
CA ARG A 173 59.33 12.53 14.33
C ARG A 173 57.99 13.25 14.23
N ILE A 174 57.36 13.15 13.05
CA ILE A 174 55.99 13.60 12.81
C ILE A 174 55.25 12.44 12.15
N GLU A 175 54.23 11.94 12.84
CA GLU A 175 53.51 10.72 12.47
C GLU A 175 52.01 10.99 12.37
N ASP A 176 51.33 10.37 11.40
CA ASP A 176 49.87 10.38 11.33
C ASP A 176 49.28 9.41 12.36
N VAL A 177 48.49 9.95 13.30
CA VAL A 177 47.78 9.22 14.35
C VAL A 177 46.27 9.29 14.21
N THR A 178 45.76 9.69 13.04
CA THR A 178 44.32 9.81 12.74
C THR A 178 43.54 8.54 13.07
N SER A 179 44.15 7.36 12.92
CA SER A 179 43.51 6.09 13.26
C SER A 179 43.06 5.97 14.72
N ALA A 180 43.70 6.69 15.65
CA ALA A 180 43.32 6.71 17.06
C ALA A 180 41.98 7.43 17.33
N PHE A 181 41.54 8.29 16.41
CA PHE A 181 40.32 9.09 16.52
C PHE A 181 39.14 8.53 15.70
N LEU A 182 39.34 7.43 14.97
CA LEU A 182 38.32 6.81 14.12
C LEU A 182 37.02 6.43 14.85
N PRO A 183 37.03 5.89 16.09
CA PRO A 183 35.79 5.55 16.79
C PRO A 183 34.87 6.76 17.06
N GLU A 184 35.44 7.96 17.25
CA GLU A 184 34.70 9.20 17.41
C GLU A 184 34.34 9.87 16.05
N LEU A 185 34.79 9.31 14.93
CA LEU A 185 34.47 9.80 13.58
C LEU A 185 33.33 9.02 12.94
N ILE A 186 32.99 7.86 13.47
CA ILE A 186 32.00 6.94 12.92
C ILE A 186 30.64 7.17 13.59
N ASP A 187 29.61 7.37 12.77
CA ASP A 187 28.24 7.66 13.16
C ASP A 187 27.35 6.41 13.26
N TRP A 188 27.94 5.22 13.15
CA TRP A 188 27.24 3.93 13.26
C TRP A 188 27.85 3.01 14.31
N VAL A 189 27.06 2.03 14.75
CA VAL A 189 27.42 1.02 15.73
C VAL A 189 27.35 -0.37 15.09
N ASP A 190 28.46 -1.11 15.09
CA ASP A 190 28.50 -2.49 14.56
C ASP A 190 27.90 -3.47 15.58
N VAL A 191 26.99 -4.36 15.15
CA VAL A 191 26.49 -5.43 16.01
C VAL A 191 27.59 -6.42 16.45
N ARG A 192 28.69 -6.54 15.69
CA ARG A 192 29.85 -7.39 16.04
C ARG A 192 30.62 -6.89 17.24
N ASP A 193 30.67 -5.57 17.46
CA ASP A 193 31.31 -4.98 18.63
C ASP A 193 30.61 -5.41 19.94
N PHE A 194 29.37 -5.91 19.84
CA PHE A 194 28.56 -6.42 20.94
C PHE A 194 28.45 -7.96 20.94
N GLY A 195 29.30 -8.64 20.17
CA GLY A 195 29.43 -10.10 20.20
C GLY A 195 28.54 -10.84 19.20
N ALA A 196 27.95 -10.16 18.21
CA ALA A 196 27.25 -10.85 17.12
C ALA A 196 28.26 -11.65 16.28
N VAL A 197 27.97 -12.94 16.04
CA VAL A 197 28.83 -13.86 15.31
C VAL A 197 28.51 -13.86 13.82
N GLY A 198 27.23 -13.86 13.44
CA GLY A 198 26.81 -13.79 12.04
C GLY A 198 27.09 -15.07 11.23
N ASN A 199 27.12 -16.23 11.88
CA ASN A 199 27.37 -17.54 11.24
C ASN A 199 26.09 -18.35 10.91
N GLY A 200 24.91 -17.77 11.16
CA GLY A 200 23.60 -18.39 10.94
C GLY A 200 23.17 -19.41 12.00
N VAL A 201 24.01 -19.67 13.00
CA VAL A 201 23.79 -20.70 14.04
C VAL A 201 23.67 -20.09 15.43
N ALA A 202 24.61 -19.21 15.81
CA ALA A 202 24.57 -18.52 17.10
C ALA A 202 23.40 -17.54 17.16
N ASP A 203 22.70 -17.48 18.29
CA ASP A 203 21.64 -16.49 18.48
C ASP A 203 22.26 -15.11 18.78
N ASP A 204 22.24 -14.24 17.76
CA ASP A 204 22.84 -12.91 17.79
C ASP A 204 21.92 -11.86 18.42
N ARG A 205 20.71 -12.24 18.85
CA ARG A 205 19.70 -11.33 19.38
C ARG A 205 20.21 -10.43 20.51
N ALA A 206 20.97 -10.98 21.46
CA ALA A 206 21.46 -10.21 22.60
C ALA A 206 22.44 -9.12 22.18
N ALA A 207 23.29 -9.40 21.19
CA ALA A 207 24.22 -8.43 20.61
C ALA A 207 23.49 -7.28 19.91
N PHE A 208 22.41 -7.59 19.18
CA PHE A 208 21.56 -6.57 18.54
C PHE A 208 20.90 -5.63 19.55
N LEU A 209 20.39 -6.14 20.68
CA LEU A 209 19.80 -5.30 21.74
C LEU A 209 20.86 -4.44 22.45
N ALA A 210 22.06 -4.98 22.64
CA ALA A 210 23.18 -4.23 23.22
C ALA A 210 23.67 -3.12 22.28
N ALA A 211 23.76 -3.41 20.97
CA ALA A 211 24.07 -2.41 19.94
C ALA A 211 23.00 -1.31 19.88
N ASP A 212 21.71 -1.66 19.95
CA ASP A 212 20.61 -0.69 19.99
C ASP A 212 20.70 0.25 21.19
N SER A 213 20.99 -0.30 22.39
CA SER A 213 21.22 0.50 23.60
C SER A 213 22.44 1.41 23.47
N ALA A 214 23.55 0.92 22.92
CA ALA A 214 24.80 1.66 22.76
C ALA A 214 24.78 2.68 21.61
N SER A 215 23.88 2.50 20.64
CA SER A 215 23.69 3.43 19.52
C SER A 215 23.34 4.83 20.02
N GLN A 216 22.56 4.92 21.10
CA GLN A 216 22.00 6.19 21.59
C GLN A 216 21.29 6.98 20.47
N GLY A 217 20.64 6.26 19.53
CA GLY A 217 19.95 6.84 18.38
C GLY A 217 20.79 6.99 17.11
N ARG A 218 22.08 6.63 17.15
CA ARG A 218 22.92 6.49 15.95
C ARG A 218 22.53 5.26 15.14
N GLU A 219 22.95 5.19 13.89
CA GLU A 219 22.63 4.06 13.02
C GLU A 219 23.31 2.77 13.50
N ILE A 220 22.62 1.63 13.43
CA ILE A 220 23.20 0.31 13.61
C ILE A 220 23.61 -0.23 12.24
N LEU A 221 24.86 -0.68 12.11
CA LEU A 221 25.34 -1.43 10.97
C LEU A 221 25.27 -2.93 11.25
N VAL A 222 24.58 -3.67 10.38
CA VAL A 222 24.66 -5.12 10.32
C VAL A 222 25.62 -5.50 9.19
N PRO A 223 26.88 -5.88 9.49
CA PRO A 223 27.89 -6.17 8.47
C PRO A 223 27.57 -7.47 7.72
N GLU A 224 28.37 -7.82 6.72
CA GLU A 224 28.22 -9.07 5.96
C GLU A 224 28.18 -10.31 6.89
N GLY A 225 27.17 -11.16 6.75
CA GLY A 225 26.96 -12.34 7.57
C GLY A 225 25.50 -12.81 7.58
N VAL A 226 25.24 -13.92 8.29
CA VAL A 226 23.88 -14.42 8.55
C VAL A 226 23.63 -14.39 10.05
N PHE A 227 22.76 -13.51 10.53
CA PHE A 227 22.52 -13.32 11.95
C PHE A 227 21.23 -13.99 12.36
N ARG A 228 21.31 -15.02 13.21
CA ARG A 228 20.13 -15.71 13.70
C ARG A 228 19.54 -14.95 14.87
N ILE A 229 18.26 -14.61 14.77
CA ILE A 229 17.47 -13.96 15.81
C ILE A 229 16.47 -14.98 16.34
N GLY A 230 16.78 -15.58 17.50
CA GLY A 230 16.02 -16.72 18.04
C GLY A 230 14.61 -16.39 18.54
N SER A 231 14.31 -15.12 18.81
CA SER A 231 13.01 -14.66 19.33
C SER A 231 12.74 -13.20 19.00
N THR A 232 11.52 -12.71 19.26
CA THR A 232 11.04 -11.35 18.94
C THR A 232 12.07 -10.26 19.23
N LEU A 233 12.45 -9.47 18.22
CA LEU A 233 13.41 -8.36 18.27
C LEU A 233 12.73 -7.03 18.00
N SER A 234 13.07 -6.02 18.80
CA SER A 234 12.66 -4.64 18.58
C SER A 234 13.91 -3.77 18.67
N ILE A 235 14.19 -3.05 17.59
CA ILE A 235 15.31 -2.12 17.46
C ILE A 235 14.71 -0.72 17.38
N ASN A 236 15.13 0.15 18.28
CA ASN A 236 14.68 1.54 18.26
C ASN A 236 15.46 2.37 17.24
N ALA A 237 16.78 2.22 17.19
CA ALA A 237 17.66 3.01 16.36
C ALA A 237 17.46 2.78 14.85
N PRO A 238 17.91 3.71 13.99
CA PRO A 238 17.99 3.46 12.56
C PRO A 238 18.93 2.27 12.32
N ILE A 239 18.62 1.41 11.36
CA ILE A 239 19.41 0.22 11.08
C ILE A 239 19.60 0.02 9.58
N ARG A 240 20.82 -0.37 9.18
CA ARG A 240 21.17 -0.73 7.80
C ARG A 240 21.80 -2.11 7.72
N PHE A 241 21.56 -2.79 6.61
CA PHE A 241 21.96 -4.17 6.39
C PHE A 241 22.93 -4.32 5.23
N VAL A 242 24.07 -4.95 5.50
CA VAL A 242 24.99 -5.54 4.51
C VAL A 242 24.88 -7.07 4.56
N GLY A 243 24.71 -7.64 5.76
CA GLY A 243 24.32 -9.04 5.98
C GLY A 243 22.81 -9.24 6.02
N ARG A 244 22.38 -10.44 6.44
CA ARG A 244 20.96 -10.81 6.54
C ARG A 244 20.60 -11.46 7.86
N LEU A 245 19.32 -11.41 8.22
CA LEU A 245 18.72 -12.04 9.38
C LEU A 245 18.09 -13.39 9.02
N THR A 246 18.04 -14.27 10.00
CA THR A 246 17.11 -15.41 10.02
C THR A 246 16.32 -15.39 11.32
N ALA A 247 15.01 -15.64 11.26
CA ALA A 247 14.15 -15.62 12.43
C ALA A 247 13.06 -16.68 12.27
N PRO A 248 12.62 -17.35 13.35
CA PRO A 248 11.47 -18.25 13.28
C PRO A 248 10.20 -17.45 12.96
N THR A 249 9.17 -18.12 12.43
CA THR A 249 7.95 -17.46 11.94
C THR A 249 7.29 -16.60 13.02
N ASP A 250 7.22 -17.08 14.25
CA ASP A 250 6.59 -16.43 15.41
C ASP A 250 7.41 -15.29 16.04
N ALA A 251 8.71 -15.16 15.71
CA ALA A 251 9.52 -14.04 16.16
C ALA A 251 9.18 -12.76 15.39
N ARG A 252 8.56 -11.79 16.07
CA ARG A 252 8.28 -10.46 15.52
C ARG A 252 9.56 -9.64 15.45
N ILE A 253 9.89 -9.11 14.28
CA ILE A 253 11.09 -8.27 14.07
C ILE A 253 10.62 -6.85 13.77
N SER A 254 10.87 -5.90 14.67
CA SER A 254 10.38 -4.52 14.58
C SER A 254 11.55 -3.54 14.49
N PHE A 255 11.66 -2.83 13.38
CA PHE A 255 12.64 -1.74 13.20
C PHE A 255 11.90 -0.41 13.34
N LEU A 256 11.93 0.21 14.53
CA LEU A 256 11.02 1.33 14.84
C LEU A 256 11.38 2.61 14.08
N GLN A 257 12.65 3.03 14.03
CA GLN A 257 13.04 4.21 13.25
C GLN A 257 13.32 3.92 11.76
N SER A 258 13.36 2.65 11.37
CA SER A 258 13.50 2.18 9.98
C SER A 258 12.31 1.32 9.54
N PHE A 259 11.09 1.72 9.90
CA PHE A 259 9.88 0.95 9.58
C PHE A 259 9.42 1.17 8.14
N ASP A 260 10.16 0.60 7.19
CA ASP A 260 9.83 0.61 5.75
C ASP A 260 10.17 -0.72 5.06
N PHE A 261 9.49 -1.03 3.97
CA PHE A 261 9.71 -2.29 3.27
C PHE A 261 11.15 -2.48 2.77
N PRO A 262 11.84 -1.47 2.18
CA PRO A 262 13.24 -1.64 1.78
C PRO A 262 14.13 -2.16 2.91
N THR A 263 14.00 -1.62 4.12
CA THR A 263 14.75 -2.09 5.30
C THR A 263 14.47 -3.57 5.59
N TYR A 264 13.20 -4.00 5.53
CA TYR A 264 12.84 -5.41 5.71
C TYR A 264 13.33 -6.31 4.58
N ALA A 265 13.25 -5.86 3.32
CA ALA A 265 13.76 -6.62 2.18
C ALA A 265 15.28 -6.84 2.30
N ASP A 266 16.03 -5.80 2.68
CA ASP A 266 17.47 -5.87 2.88
C ASP A 266 17.82 -6.74 4.11
N ALA A 267 17.05 -6.61 5.20
CA ALA A 267 17.23 -7.40 6.41
C ALA A 267 17.13 -8.91 6.16
N PHE A 268 16.29 -9.38 5.24
CA PHE A 268 16.11 -10.81 4.98
C PHE A 268 16.76 -11.30 3.69
N ALA A 269 17.16 -10.38 2.78
CA ALA A 269 17.58 -10.68 1.42
C ALA A 269 16.57 -11.57 0.65
N ASP A 270 15.29 -11.42 1.00
CA ASP A 270 14.14 -12.13 0.42
C ASP A 270 12.93 -11.19 0.57
N GLU A 271 12.38 -10.74 -0.55
CA GLU A 271 11.29 -9.76 -0.57
C GLU A 271 9.97 -10.31 -0.01
N THR A 272 9.69 -11.59 -0.23
CA THR A 272 8.49 -12.24 0.29
C THR A 272 8.58 -12.38 1.81
N LEU A 273 9.70 -12.89 2.33
CA LEU A 273 9.92 -13.00 3.77
C LEU A 273 10.00 -11.61 4.44
N GLY A 274 10.66 -10.65 3.78
CA GLY A 274 10.72 -9.26 4.23
C GLY A 274 9.33 -8.65 4.38
N LEU A 275 8.46 -8.77 3.37
CA LEU A 275 7.09 -8.28 3.45
C LEU A 275 6.29 -9.00 4.56
N LYS A 276 6.41 -10.32 4.68
CA LYS A 276 5.77 -11.09 5.76
C LYS A 276 6.19 -10.55 7.14
N LYS A 277 7.48 -10.32 7.37
CA LYS A 277 7.98 -9.79 8.65
C LYS A 277 7.58 -8.33 8.91
N ALA A 278 7.52 -7.50 7.87
CA ALA A 278 7.02 -6.14 7.97
C ALA A 278 5.52 -6.11 8.35
N ILE A 279 4.70 -6.97 7.75
CA ILE A 279 3.27 -7.12 8.09
C ILE A 279 3.09 -7.67 9.51
N GLN A 280 3.90 -8.67 9.89
CA GLN A 280 3.90 -9.20 11.26
C GLN A 280 4.20 -8.10 12.30
N ALA A 281 5.15 -7.21 12.01
CA ALA A 281 5.44 -6.07 12.85
C ALA A 281 4.30 -5.05 12.87
N LEU A 282 3.72 -4.72 11.71
CA LEU A 282 2.58 -3.79 11.57
C LEU A 282 1.36 -4.20 12.42
N LEU A 283 1.07 -5.50 12.46
CA LEU A 283 -0.03 -6.07 13.24
C LEU A 283 0.33 -6.32 14.72
N GLY A 284 1.59 -6.06 15.10
CA GLY A 284 2.04 -6.03 16.49
C GLY A 284 1.96 -4.64 17.12
N PHE A 285 2.65 -4.49 18.25
CA PHE A 285 2.84 -3.17 18.88
C PHE A 285 3.98 -2.42 18.18
N THR A 286 3.61 -1.49 17.31
CA THR A 286 4.46 -0.45 16.73
C THR A 286 3.77 0.89 16.96
N ASP A 287 4.56 1.95 17.10
CA ASP A 287 4.13 3.35 17.07
C ASP A 287 3.74 3.82 15.66
N HIS A 288 4.01 2.98 14.64
CA HIS A 288 3.63 3.22 13.25
C HIS A 288 2.21 2.78 12.92
N VAL A 289 1.48 3.66 12.25
CA VAL A 289 0.15 3.36 11.68
C VAL A 289 0.20 2.89 10.23
N SER A 290 1.37 2.95 9.58
CA SER A 290 1.52 2.59 8.16
C SER A 290 2.87 1.91 7.89
N LEU A 291 2.85 0.88 7.06
CA LEU A 291 4.03 0.32 6.41
C LEU A 291 4.17 0.98 5.04
N ASP A 292 5.26 1.72 4.82
CA ASP A 292 5.56 2.37 3.54
C ASP A 292 6.44 1.46 2.67
N LEU A 293 6.01 1.20 1.43
CA LEU A 293 6.79 0.47 0.44
C LEU A 293 7.82 1.35 -0.29
N ARG A 294 7.77 2.68 -0.09
CA ARG A 294 8.69 3.70 -0.61
C ARG A 294 8.87 3.69 -2.13
N GLY A 295 7.79 3.37 -2.85
CA GLY A 295 7.75 3.22 -4.30
C GLY A 295 8.42 1.95 -4.81
N ARG A 296 8.87 1.05 -3.92
CA ARG A 296 9.50 -0.22 -4.29
C ARG A 296 8.45 -1.24 -4.73
N ARG A 297 8.85 -2.10 -5.65
CA ARG A 297 8.12 -3.31 -6.01
C ARG A 297 8.51 -4.46 -5.06
N VAL A 298 7.53 -5.25 -4.66
CA VAL A 298 7.72 -6.52 -3.95
C VAL A 298 7.44 -7.66 -4.93
N ASP A 299 8.45 -8.46 -5.25
CA ASP A 299 8.29 -9.69 -6.02
C ASP A 299 7.85 -10.83 -5.06
N LEU A 300 6.56 -11.14 -5.09
CA LEU A 300 5.89 -12.07 -4.19
C LEU A 300 5.80 -13.48 -4.81
N THR A 301 6.55 -14.43 -4.26
CA THR A 301 6.65 -15.80 -4.80
C THR A 301 5.55 -16.75 -4.31
N GLU A 302 4.86 -16.38 -3.24
CA GLU A 302 3.75 -17.14 -2.65
C GLU A 302 2.76 -16.23 -1.90
N PRO A 303 1.51 -16.66 -1.69
CA PRO A 303 0.53 -15.92 -0.89
C PRO A 303 1.03 -15.49 0.48
N VAL A 304 0.62 -14.30 0.93
CA VAL A 304 0.77 -13.85 2.32
C VAL A 304 -0.51 -14.22 3.09
N VAL A 305 -0.51 -15.39 3.72
CA VAL A 305 -1.59 -15.80 4.63
C VAL A 305 -1.35 -15.17 6.01
N VAL A 306 -2.18 -14.20 6.38
CA VAL A 306 -1.92 -13.31 7.52
C VAL A 306 -1.92 -14.05 8.86
N SER A 307 -2.73 -15.10 9.01
CA SER A 307 -2.73 -15.96 10.20
C SER A 307 -1.43 -16.77 10.35
N GLU A 308 -0.77 -17.12 9.25
CA GLU A 308 0.53 -17.81 9.27
C GLU A 308 1.67 -16.83 9.56
N VAL A 309 1.53 -15.59 9.08
CA VAL A 309 2.50 -14.51 9.30
C VAL A 309 2.45 -13.98 10.74
N ALA A 310 1.24 -13.84 11.31
CA ALA A 310 1.02 -13.29 12.63
C ALA A 310 0.09 -14.19 13.47
N PRO A 311 0.54 -15.40 13.87
CA PRO A 311 -0.32 -16.40 14.53
C PRO A 311 -0.92 -15.93 15.86
N GLY A 312 -0.27 -14.99 16.56
CA GLY A 312 -0.80 -14.37 17.78
C GLY A 312 -1.92 -13.35 17.55
N VAL A 313 -2.18 -12.95 16.30
CA VAL A 313 -3.19 -11.94 15.94
C VAL A 313 -4.48 -12.65 15.58
N GLN A 314 -5.35 -12.81 16.58
CA GLN A 314 -6.70 -13.36 16.40
C GLN A 314 -7.71 -12.24 16.14
N ASN A 315 -7.59 -11.14 16.88
CA ASN A 315 -8.44 -9.96 16.77
C ASN A 315 -7.59 -8.69 16.67
N PHE A 316 -7.92 -7.79 15.74
CA PHE A 316 -7.18 -6.53 15.56
C PHE A 316 -8.10 -5.37 15.16
N PHE A 317 -8.04 -4.25 15.91
CA PHE A 317 -9.00 -3.14 15.78
C PHE A 317 -8.36 -1.76 15.59
N ASN A 318 -7.04 -1.69 15.62
CA ASN A 318 -6.30 -0.45 15.43
C ASN A 318 -6.19 -0.14 13.94
N ARG A 319 -6.15 1.16 13.61
CA ARG A 319 -5.94 1.53 12.21
C ARG A 319 -4.52 1.18 11.79
N ARG A 320 -4.39 0.47 10.65
CA ARG A 320 -3.12 0.16 9.99
C ARG A 320 -3.26 0.31 8.48
N ASN A 321 -2.19 0.75 7.81
CA ASN A 321 -2.18 0.84 6.35
C ASN A 321 -0.90 0.24 5.75
N ILE A 322 -0.99 -0.22 4.50
CA ILE A 322 0.16 -0.48 3.62
C ILE A 322 0.09 0.52 2.46
N ILE A 323 1.18 1.25 2.20
CA ILE A 323 1.17 2.41 1.30
C ILE A 323 2.34 2.46 0.31
N ASN A 324 2.11 3.15 -0.82
CA ASN A 324 3.12 3.64 -1.77
C ASN A 324 4.05 2.57 -2.39
N GLY A 325 3.54 1.68 -3.25
CA GLY A 325 4.41 0.73 -3.97
C GLY A 325 3.65 -0.27 -4.84
N GLU A 326 4.34 -1.33 -5.25
CA GLU A 326 3.79 -2.41 -6.07
C GLU A 326 3.96 -3.75 -5.36
N ILE A 327 2.91 -4.57 -5.34
CA ILE A 327 2.98 -5.98 -4.98
C ILE A 327 2.78 -6.76 -6.27
N ARG A 328 3.84 -7.42 -6.74
CA ARG A 328 3.85 -8.17 -7.99
C ARG A 328 3.93 -9.66 -7.72
N LEU A 329 3.07 -10.44 -8.36
CA LEU A 329 3.11 -11.89 -8.24
C LEU A 329 4.20 -12.48 -9.15
N VAL A 330 4.97 -13.43 -8.61
CA VAL A 330 5.94 -14.22 -9.36
C VAL A 330 5.35 -15.61 -9.60
N GLU A 331 5.36 -16.06 -10.85
CA GLU A 331 4.76 -17.33 -11.24
C GLU A 331 5.41 -18.51 -10.50
N GLY A 332 4.57 -19.46 -10.06
CA GLY A 332 5.01 -20.64 -9.32
C GLY A 332 3.85 -21.50 -8.83
N PRO A 333 4.12 -22.74 -8.38
CA PRO A 333 3.08 -23.68 -7.96
C PRO A 333 2.28 -23.23 -6.72
N ALA A 334 2.83 -22.30 -5.92
CA ALA A 334 2.14 -21.72 -4.76
C ALA A 334 0.84 -20.98 -5.14
N TRP A 335 0.71 -20.54 -6.39
CA TRP A 335 -0.46 -19.82 -6.91
C TRP A 335 -1.55 -20.72 -7.50
N ASN A 336 -1.33 -22.05 -7.52
CA ASN A 336 -2.30 -22.98 -8.07
C ASN A 336 -3.61 -22.96 -7.27
N THR A 337 -4.71 -22.81 -8.00
CA THR A 337 -6.06 -22.96 -7.44
C THR A 337 -6.25 -24.40 -7.00
N ARG A 338 -6.63 -24.60 -5.74
CA ARG A 338 -7.05 -25.93 -5.28
C ARG A 338 -8.53 -26.12 -5.60
N ILE A 339 -8.85 -27.28 -6.19
CA ILE A 339 -10.21 -27.66 -6.54
C ILE A 339 -10.54 -28.95 -5.79
N VAL A 340 -11.66 -28.94 -5.06
CA VAL A 340 -12.18 -30.10 -4.34
C VAL A 340 -13.65 -30.27 -4.67
N THR A 341 -14.07 -31.48 -5.03
CA THR A 341 -15.49 -31.81 -5.17
C THR A 341 -15.91 -32.67 -3.98
N SER A 342 -17.03 -32.31 -3.34
CA SER A 342 -17.54 -33.05 -2.18
C SER A 342 -19.06 -33.05 -2.15
N GLN A 343 -19.62 -34.17 -1.68
CA GLN A 343 -21.03 -34.28 -1.36
C GLN A 343 -21.30 -33.64 0.01
N ALA A 344 -22.33 -32.81 0.09
CA ALA A 344 -22.79 -32.18 1.33
C ALA A 344 -24.31 -32.03 1.33
N THR A 345 -24.89 -31.84 2.52
CA THR A 345 -26.32 -31.62 2.72
C THR A 345 -26.56 -30.16 3.10
N TYR A 346 -27.46 -29.51 2.37
CA TYR A 346 -27.95 -28.18 2.69
C TYR A 346 -29.36 -28.28 3.26
N ASP A 347 -29.68 -27.48 4.28
CA ASP A 347 -31.03 -27.36 4.83
C ASP A 347 -31.41 -25.88 4.91
N THR A 348 -32.58 -25.49 4.38
CA THR A 348 -33.08 -24.12 4.46
C THR A 348 -33.31 -23.67 5.90
N ALA A 349 -33.59 -24.59 6.83
CA ALA A 349 -33.69 -24.28 8.26
C ALA A 349 -32.35 -23.88 8.90
N ASP A 350 -31.22 -24.32 8.33
CA ASP A 350 -29.85 -23.97 8.72
C ASP A 350 -29.10 -23.41 7.50
N SER A 351 -29.66 -22.34 6.94
CA SER A 351 -29.32 -21.81 5.61
C SER A 351 -27.89 -21.29 5.44
N GLN A 352 -27.08 -21.26 6.49
CA GLN A 352 -25.66 -20.86 6.41
C GLN A 352 -24.70 -22.04 6.62
N THR A 353 -25.22 -23.27 6.68
CA THR A 353 -24.42 -24.45 6.97
C THR A 353 -24.58 -25.52 5.89
N LEU A 354 -23.46 -26.08 5.45
CA LEU A 354 -23.43 -27.38 4.79
C LEU A 354 -23.05 -28.43 5.83
N SER A 355 -23.86 -29.48 5.96
CA SER A 355 -23.63 -30.59 6.90
C SER A 355 -23.32 -31.89 6.15
N ASN A 356 -22.88 -32.90 6.91
CA ASN A 356 -22.51 -34.22 6.36
C ASN A 356 -21.46 -34.14 5.24
N VAL A 357 -20.59 -33.13 5.28
CA VAL A 357 -19.61 -32.87 4.21
C VAL A 357 -18.61 -34.01 4.16
N ILE A 358 -18.48 -34.66 3.00
CA ILE A 358 -17.49 -35.73 2.79
C ILE A 358 -16.10 -35.11 2.67
N ASN A 359 -15.11 -35.67 3.35
CA ASN A 359 -13.73 -35.17 3.30
C ASN A 359 -13.59 -33.66 3.58
N VAL A 360 -14.33 -33.16 4.58
CA VAL A 360 -14.37 -31.74 4.96
C VAL A 360 -12.98 -31.12 5.18
N ALA A 361 -12.01 -31.91 5.68
CA ALA A 361 -10.64 -31.45 5.93
C ALA A 361 -9.90 -31.01 4.66
N ALA A 362 -10.31 -31.51 3.49
CA ALA A 362 -9.73 -31.10 2.21
C ALA A 362 -10.25 -29.74 1.71
N ILE A 363 -11.34 -29.22 2.25
CA ILE A 363 -11.94 -27.95 1.80
C ILE A 363 -11.38 -26.81 2.65
N GLU A 364 -10.83 -25.78 2.01
CA GLU A 364 -10.20 -24.63 2.70
C GLU A 364 -11.23 -23.51 2.95
N VAL A 365 -11.08 -22.79 4.06
CA VAL A 365 -11.81 -21.52 4.27
C VAL A 365 -11.42 -20.54 3.16
N GLY A 366 -12.40 -19.76 2.69
CA GLY A 366 -12.27 -18.89 1.53
C GLY A 366 -12.42 -19.58 0.17
N SER A 367 -12.78 -20.87 0.13
CA SER A 367 -13.13 -21.54 -1.12
C SER A 367 -14.45 -21.02 -1.68
N ARG A 368 -14.48 -20.63 -2.97
CA ARG A 368 -15.71 -20.30 -3.70
C ARG A 368 -16.47 -21.57 -3.99
N ILE A 369 -17.78 -21.57 -3.77
CA ILE A 369 -18.64 -22.74 -3.98
C ILE A 369 -19.27 -22.65 -5.37
N GLU A 370 -19.39 -23.80 -6.03
CA GLU A 370 -20.13 -23.99 -7.28
C GLU A 370 -21.02 -25.23 -7.16
N GLY A 371 -22.23 -25.14 -7.70
CA GLY A 371 -23.15 -26.26 -7.76
C GLY A 371 -24.58 -25.82 -8.03
N ASN A 372 -25.47 -26.80 -8.20
CA ASN A 372 -26.89 -26.52 -8.39
C ASN A 372 -27.46 -25.81 -7.16
N GLY A 373 -28.14 -24.68 -7.37
CA GLY A 373 -28.75 -23.89 -6.30
C GLY A 373 -27.81 -22.90 -5.62
N VAL A 374 -26.57 -22.75 -6.09
CA VAL A 374 -25.58 -21.83 -5.53
C VAL A 374 -25.59 -20.52 -6.32
N GLY A 375 -25.83 -19.39 -5.63
CA GLY A 375 -25.72 -18.06 -6.22
C GLY A 375 -24.27 -17.67 -6.52
N ARG A 376 -24.05 -16.53 -7.19
CA ARG A 376 -22.69 -16.06 -7.47
C ARG A 376 -21.97 -15.68 -6.18
N GLU A 377 -20.64 -15.84 -6.16
CA GLU A 377 -19.78 -15.36 -5.07
C GLU A 377 -20.18 -15.84 -3.66
N VAL A 378 -20.65 -17.08 -3.54
CA VAL A 378 -20.81 -17.78 -2.25
C VAL A 378 -19.51 -18.48 -1.87
N TYR A 379 -19.06 -18.29 -0.64
CA TYR A 379 -17.77 -18.78 -0.13
C TYR A 379 -17.94 -19.60 1.15
N VAL A 380 -16.97 -20.46 1.42
CA VAL A 380 -16.76 -21.06 2.74
C VAL A 380 -16.19 -20.00 3.68
N SER A 381 -16.94 -19.65 4.73
CA SER A 381 -16.54 -18.66 5.75
C SER A 381 -16.00 -19.31 7.02
N GLY A 382 -16.27 -20.60 7.23
CA GLY A 382 -15.83 -21.38 8.39
C GLY A 382 -15.88 -22.88 8.12
N ARG A 383 -15.18 -23.66 8.94
CA ARG A 383 -15.05 -25.12 8.77
C ARG A 383 -14.93 -25.81 10.13
N ASP A 384 -15.72 -26.85 10.34
CA ASP A 384 -15.58 -27.77 11.47
C ASP A 384 -15.34 -29.20 10.95
N VAL A 385 -14.13 -29.71 11.21
CA VAL A 385 -13.73 -31.04 10.75
C VAL A 385 -14.40 -32.15 11.57
N ALA A 386 -14.62 -31.94 12.87
CA ALA A 386 -15.20 -32.94 13.76
C ALA A 386 -16.71 -33.10 13.50
N GLN A 387 -17.42 -31.99 13.29
CA GLN A 387 -18.85 -32.00 12.98
C GLN A 387 -19.15 -32.25 11.50
N ARG A 388 -18.13 -32.25 10.64
CA ARG A 388 -18.28 -32.36 9.17
C ARG A 388 -19.18 -31.28 8.58
N THR A 389 -18.95 -30.04 9.02
CA THR A 389 -19.72 -28.88 8.57
C THR A 389 -18.84 -27.79 7.95
N LEU A 390 -19.44 -27.01 7.05
CA LEU A 390 -18.90 -25.76 6.51
C LEU A 390 -19.90 -24.64 6.76
N THR A 391 -19.41 -23.47 7.15
CA THR A 391 -20.21 -22.24 7.23
C THR A 391 -20.10 -21.48 5.90
N LEU A 392 -21.20 -20.90 5.44
CA LEU A 392 -21.34 -20.21 4.16
C LEU A 392 -21.36 -18.69 4.32
N SER A 393 -20.90 -17.96 3.31
CA SER A 393 -20.98 -16.50 3.27
C SER A 393 -22.40 -15.98 2.99
N ALA A 394 -23.22 -16.80 2.31
CA ALA A 394 -24.61 -16.50 1.97
C ALA A 394 -25.42 -17.80 1.80
N PRO A 395 -26.76 -17.74 1.96
CA PRO A 395 -27.62 -18.88 1.68
C PRO A 395 -27.65 -19.33 0.22
N LEU A 396 -28.10 -20.57 0.02
CA LEU A 396 -28.32 -21.19 -1.28
C LEU A 396 -29.81 -21.18 -1.66
N HIS A 397 -30.12 -20.90 -2.92
CA HIS A 397 -31.49 -20.80 -3.45
C HIS A 397 -32.07 -22.14 -3.94
N GLY A 398 -31.29 -23.23 -3.90
CA GLY A 398 -31.67 -24.55 -4.45
C GLY A 398 -32.59 -25.39 -3.57
N GLY A 399 -33.02 -24.91 -2.40
CA GLY A 399 -33.77 -25.67 -1.40
C GLY A 399 -32.97 -26.80 -0.73
N SER A 400 -33.54 -27.41 0.32
CA SER A 400 -32.87 -28.47 1.09
C SER A 400 -32.53 -29.70 0.23
N GLY A 401 -31.42 -30.36 0.54
CA GLY A 401 -31.02 -31.60 -0.11
C GLY A 401 -29.52 -31.89 -0.08
N THR A 402 -29.18 -33.14 -0.38
CA THR A 402 -27.79 -33.61 -0.50
C THR A 402 -27.35 -33.56 -1.95
N ARG A 403 -26.25 -32.84 -2.23
CA ARG A 403 -25.74 -32.58 -3.59
C ARG A 403 -24.22 -32.62 -3.60
N SER A 404 -23.66 -32.76 -4.80
CA SER A 404 -22.22 -32.57 -5.02
C SER A 404 -21.95 -31.09 -5.29
N TYR A 405 -21.00 -30.51 -4.57
CA TYR A 405 -20.51 -29.15 -4.74
C TYR A 405 -19.03 -29.16 -5.10
N THR A 406 -18.59 -28.18 -5.88
CA THR A 406 -17.18 -27.95 -6.20
C THR A 406 -16.70 -26.70 -5.48
N PHE A 407 -15.54 -26.80 -4.86
CA PHE A 407 -14.92 -25.77 -4.03
C PHE A 407 -13.62 -25.33 -4.70
N HIS A 408 -13.52 -24.03 -5.02
CA HIS A 408 -12.36 -23.42 -5.65
C HIS A 408 -11.66 -22.50 -4.66
N ARG A 409 -10.47 -22.91 -4.19
CA ARG A 409 -9.62 -22.03 -3.38
C ARG A 409 -8.61 -21.32 -4.26
N TYR A 410 -8.94 -20.08 -4.62
CA TYR A 410 -8.01 -19.16 -5.27
C TYR A 410 -6.91 -18.73 -4.30
N ARG A 411 -5.77 -18.28 -4.85
CA ARG A 411 -4.61 -17.82 -4.09
C ARG A 411 -4.50 -16.30 -4.22
N TYR A 412 -4.29 -15.62 -3.09
CA TYR A 412 -4.33 -14.16 -3.00
C TYR A 412 -2.96 -13.60 -2.62
N ALA A 413 -2.60 -12.44 -3.14
CA ALA A 413 -1.40 -11.73 -2.71
C ALA A 413 -1.42 -11.52 -1.19
N LEU A 414 -2.57 -11.06 -0.67
CA LEU A 414 -2.82 -10.92 0.76
C LEU A 414 -4.11 -11.66 1.15
N ASP A 415 -3.99 -12.58 2.10
CA ASP A 415 -5.06 -13.47 2.51
C ASP A 415 -5.35 -13.37 4.01
N PHE A 416 -6.52 -12.84 4.34
CA PHE A 416 -6.97 -12.65 5.72
C PHE A 416 -8.01 -13.70 6.17
N SER A 417 -8.26 -14.75 5.38
CA SER A 417 -9.40 -15.67 5.60
C SER A 417 -9.45 -16.31 6.98
N ASP A 418 -8.29 -16.67 7.51
CA ASP A 418 -8.17 -17.45 8.74
C ASP A 418 -7.85 -16.59 9.98
N VAL A 419 -7.99 -15.27 9.88
CA VAL A 419 -7.98 -14.38 11.05
C VAL A 419 -9.41 -14.18 11.54
N ASN A 420 -9.66 -14.35 12.84
CA ASN A 420 -11.03 -14.28 13.38
C ASN A 420 -11.67 -12.92 13.12
N GLN A 421 -10.96 -11.82 13.42
CA GLN A 421 -11.48 -10.47 13.19
C GLN A 421 -10.40 -9.42 12.96
N ILE A 422 -10.48 -8.69 11.84
CA ILE A 422 -9.68 -7.47 11.63
C ILE A 422 -10.58 -6.31 11.24
N GLN A 423 -10.32 -5.14 11.81
CA GLN A 423 -10.99 -3.90 11.44
C GLN A 423 -10.00 -2.76 11.18
N ARG A 424 -10.41 -1.79 10.36
CA ARG A 424 -9.68 -0.55 10.08
C ARG A 424 -8.31 -0.75 9.40
N PHE A 425 -8.23 -1.71 8.49
CA PHE A 425 -7.03 -1.96 7.68
C PHE A 425 -7.14 -1.29 6.30
N GLY A 426 -6.09 -0.62 5.84
CA GLY A 426 -6.12 0.19 4.62
C GLY A 426 -4.98 -0.08 3.64
N PHE A 427 -5.24 0.19 2.37
CA PHE A 427 -4.26 0.22 1.29
C PHE A 427 -4.35 1.56 0.58
N SER A 428 -3.20 2.20 0.33
CA SER A 428 -3.16 3.51 -0.32
C SER A 428 -2.02 3.60 -1.33
N GLY A 429 -2.29 3.93 -2.59
CA GLY A 429 -1.23 4.07 -3.59
C GLY A 429 -0.48 2.74 -3.85
N ILE A 430 -1.20 1.62 -3.82
CA ILE A 430 -0.65 0.29 -4.09
C ILE A 430 -1.07 -0.18 -5.48
N VAL A 431 -0.11 -0.66 -6.25
CA VAL A 431 -0.37 -1.46 -7.45
C VAL A 431 -0.34 -2.93 -7.05
N PHE A 432 -1.48 -3.60 -7.10
CA PHE A 432 -1.57 -5.05 -7.03
C PHE A 432 -1.41 -5.60 -8.45
N ASN A 433 -0.18 -5.98 -8.79
CA ASN A 433 0.15 -6.54 -10.10
C ASN A 433 0.07 -8.07 -10.06
N CYS A 434 -1.09 -8.59 -10.46
CA CYS A 434 -1.38 -10.01 -10.38
C CYS A 434 -0.87 -10.82 -11.58
N ASP A 435 -0.50 -10.17 -12.70
CA ASP A 435 0.07 -10.79 -13.91
C ASP A 435 -0.69 -12.06 -14.41
N SER A 436 -2.00 -12.15 -14.16
CA SER A 436 -2.85 -13.35 -14.41
C SER A 436 -2.42 -14.62 -13.65
N ILE A 437 -1.61 -14.48 -12.60
CA ILE A 437 -1.08 -15.57 -11.77
C ILE A 437 -2.02 -15.90 -10.60
N GLY A 438 -2.54 -14.87 -9.92
CA GLY A 438 -3.36 -15.01 -8.71
C GLY A 438 -4.38 -13.89 -8.53
N SER A 439 -4.99 -13.85 -7.34
CA SER A 439 -5.94 -12.81 -6.92
C SER A 439 -5.25 -11.78 -6.02
N ALA A 440 -5.86 -10.60 -5.81
CA ALA A 440 -5.21 -9.55 -5.03
C ALA A 440 -5.45 -9.69 -3.52
N VAL A 441 -6.65 -9.40 -3.01
CA VAL A 441 -6.92 -9.37 -1.56
C VAL A 441 -8.16 -10.14 -1.17
N MET A 442 -8.03 -11.07 -0.21
CA MET A 442 -9.16 -11.72 0.46
C MET A 442 -9.36 -11.11 1.85
N LEU A 443 -10.52 -10.51 2.10
CA LEU A 443 -10.90 -9.91 3.38
C LEU A 443 -11.16 -10.98 4.46
N PRO A 444 -11.05 -10.64 5.75
CA PRO A 444 -11.35 -11.59 6.83
C PRO A 444 -12.83 -11.99 6.86
N GLY A 445 -13.12 -13.15 7.45
CA GLY A 445 -14.49 -13.64 7.61
C GLY A 445 -15.37 -12.69 8.44
N THR A 446 -14.80 -12.06 9.47
CA THR A 446 -15.47 -11.06 10.32
C THR A 446 -14.58 -9.82 10.48
N GLY A 447 -15.18 -8.64 10.68
CA GLY A 447 -14.41 -7.40 10.69
C GLY A 447 -15.19 -6.19 10.21
N GLY A 448 -14.50 -5.29 9.52
CA GLY A 448 -15.08 -4.10 8.90
C GLY A 448 -14.10 -2.96 8.69
N LEU A 449 -14.55 -1.93 7.97
CA LEU A 449 -13.80 -0.70 7.70
C LEU A 449 -12.47 -0.94 6.99
N PHE A 450 -12.41 -1.95 6.10
CA PHE A 450 -11.33 -2.06 5.14
C PHE A 450 -11.40 -0.92 4.13
N SER A 451 -10.25 -0.40 3.71
CA SER A 451 -10.20 0.70 2.74
C SER A 451 -9.13 0.50 1.67
N PHE A 452 -9.47 0.87 0.44
CA PHE A 452 -8.59 0.88 -0.72
C PHE A 452 -8.72 2.26 -1.36
N ARG A 453 -7.61 2.98 -1.48
CA ARG A 453 -7.59 4.34 -2.03
C ARG A 453 -6.44 4.52 -2.99
N ASP A 454 -6.71 5.06 -4.17
CA ASP A 454 -5.67 5.34 -5.18
C ASP A 454 -4.85 4.07 -5.55
N CYS A 455 -5.47 2.89 -5.43
CA CYS A 455 -4.85 1.61 -5.76
C CYS A 455 -5.14 1.19 -7.21
N MET A 456 -4.24 0.40 -7.79
CA MET A 456 -4.44 -0.26 -9.07
C MET A 456 -4.50 -1.78 -8.88
N PHE A 457 -5.40 -2.45 -9.59
CA PHE A 457 -5.54 -3.90 -9.59
C PHE A 457 -5.35 -4.40 -11.02
N GLU A 458 -4.13 -4.84 -11.33
CA GLU A 458 -3.70 -5.23 -12.67
C GLU A 458 -3.79 -6.73 -12.86
N ALA A 459 -4.52 -7.14 -13.90
CA ALA A 459 -4.63 -8.50 -14.37
C ALA A 459 -4.86 -9.57 -13.28
N PRO A 460 -5.82 -9.40 -12.34
CA PRO A 460 -6.18 -10.48 -11.43
C PRO A 460 -6.64 -11.69 -12.24
N LYS A 461 -6.15 -12.89 -11.88
CA LYS A 461 -6.55 -14.16 -12.51
C LYS A 461 -8.00 -14.50 -12.22
N ASP A 462 -8.41 -14.32 -10.97
CA ASP A 462 -9.75 -14.68 -10.50
C ASP A 462 -10.44 -13.51 -9.80
N ARG A 463 -9.84 -12.92 -8.76
CA ARG A 463 -10.51 -11.87 -7.94
C ARG A 463 -9.62 -10.66 -7.63
N GLY A 464 -10.23 -9.48 -7.63
CA GLY A 464 -9.63 -8.26 -7.08
C GLY A 464 -9.73 -8.24 -5.55
N ILE A 465 -10.89 -7.86 -5.03
CA ILE A 465 -11.20 -7.84 -3.60
C ILE A 465 -12.30 -8.86 -3.30
N THR A 466 -11.98 -9.87 -2.50
CA THR A 466 -12.92 -10.92 -2.12
C THR A 466 -13.40 -10.76 -0.69
N SER A 467 -14.71 -10.76 -0.50
CA SER A 467 -15.33 -10.95 0.80
C SER A 467 -15.85 -12.38 0.95
N ILE A 468 -15.41 -13.08 1.99
CA ILE A 468 -15.87 -14.45 2.30
C ILE A 468 -16.90 -14.49 3.45
N GLY A 469 -17.32 -13.32 3.93
CA GLY A 469 -18.17 -13.17 5.10
C GLY A 469 -18.45 -11.70 5.37
N ARG A 470 -18.52 -11.30 6.64
CA ARG A 470 -18.92 -9.95 7.05
C ARG A 470 -17.76 -8.97 7.25
N GLY A 471 -16.51 -9.36 6.98
CA GLY A 471 -15.34 -8.46 7.06
C GLY A 471 -15.40 -7.23 6.13
N CYS A 472 -16.27 -7.26 5.12
CA CYS A 472 -16.54 -6.13 4.22
C CYS A 472 -17.51 -5.07 4.77
N GLN A 473 -17.99 -5.20 6.01
CA GLN A 473 -18.88 -4.21 6.63
C GLN A 473 -18.23 -2.80 6.58
N GLY A 474 -18.88 -1.84 5.93
CA GLY A 474 -18.36 -0.49 5.76
C GLY A 474 -17.11 -0.40 4.87
N LEU A 475 -16.92 -1.34 3.92
CA LEU A 475 -15.83 -1.33 2.94
C LEU A 475 -15.77 0.00 2.16
N LEU A 476 -14.58 0.57 2.01
CA LEU A 476 -14.35 1.75 1.19
C LEU A 476 -13.42 1.41 0.02
N VAL A 477 -13.87 1.64 -1.21
CA VAL A 477 -13.03 1.56 -2.43
C VAL A 477 -13.20 2.87 -3.20
N ASP A 478 -12.15 3.67 -3.23
CA ASP A 478 -12.18 5.04 -3.75
C ASP A 478 -11.00 5.33 -4.69
N GLN A 479 -11.27 5.94 -5.85
CA GLN A 479 -10.24 6.36 -6.80
C GLN A 479 -9.31 5.22 -7.26
N CYS A 480 -9.81 3.98 -7.34
CA CYS A 480 -9.04 2.83 -7.79
C CYS A 480 -9.25 2.54 -9.30
N ASP A 481 -8.25 1.95 -9.93
CA ASP A 481 -8.33 1.40 -11.31
C ASP A 481 -8.22 -0.14 -11.26
N PHE A 482 -9.17 -0.83 -11.86
CA PHE A 482 -9.20 -2.28 -11.96
C PHE A 482 -9.17 -2.68 -13.43
N ARG A 483 -8.22 -3.54 -13.81
CA ARG A 483 -8.07 -4.06 -15.17
C ARG A 483 -8.02 -5.59 -15.15
N SER A 484 -9.01 -6.24 -15.73
CA SER A 484 -9.07 -7.70 -15.79
C SER A 484 -7.90 -8.29 -16.61
N SER A 485 -7.52 -9.53 -16.31
CA SER A 485 -6.63 -10.35 -17.16
C SER A 485 -7.31 -10.80 -18.47
N GLU A 486 -8.63 -10.66 -18.56
CA GLU A 486 -9.47 -11.25 -19.59
C GLU A 486 -9.91 -10.21 -20.64
N THR A 487 -9.13 -9.14 -20.82
CA THR A 487 -9.49 -8.02 -21.71
C THR A 487 -9.73 -8.45 -23.15
N ALA A 488 -9.09 -9.52 -23.62
CA ALA A 488 -9.27 -10.04 -24.98
C ALA A 488 -10.53 -10.92 -25.14
N LEU A 489 -11.10 -11.43 -24.04
CA LEU A 489 -12.24 -12.35 -24.08
C LEU A 489 -13.56 -11.62 -24.32
N LEU A 490 -14.53 -12.35 -24.88
CA LEU A 490 -15.91 -11.89 -24.98
C LEU A 490 -16.53 -11.78 -23.58
N ALA A 491 -17.49 -10.86 -23.40
CA ALA A 491 -18.06 -10.55 -22.09
C ALA A 491 -18.61 -11.78 -21.36
N HIS A 492 -19.22 -12.73 -22.09
CA HIS A 492 -19.81 -13.95 -21.55
C HIS A 492 -18.80 -15.09 -21.27
N GLU A 493 -17.55 -14.95 -21.71
CA GLU A 493 -16.48 -15.95 -21.48
C GLU A 493 -15.62 -15.60 -20.27
N ARG A 494 -15.73 -14.36 -19.77
CA ARG A 494 -14.98 -13.85 -18.62
C ARG A 494 -15.47 -14.48 -17.32
N LYS A 495 -14.56 -14.73 -16.37
CA LYS A 495 -14.88 -15.26 -15.02
C LYS A 495 -14.31 -14.42 -13.86
N SER A 496 -13.46 -13.45 -14.16
CA SER A 496 -12.85 -12.60 -13.14
C SER A 496 -13.88 -11.63 -12.55
N ILE A 497 -13.85 -11.44 -11.23
CA ILE A 497 -14.73 -10.52 -10.49
C ILE A 497 -13.85 -9.48 -9.81
N ALA A 498 -14.14 -8.19 -10.01
CA ALA A 498 -13.33 -7.15 -9.39
C ALA A 498 -13.58 -7.08 -7.88
N ILE A 499 -14.85 -7.07 -7.45
CA ILE A 499 -15.23 -6.96 -6.04
C ILE A 499 -16.44 -7.86 -5.72
N ASN A 500 -16.46 -8.51 -4.56
CA ASN A 500 -17.71 -8.99 -3.96
C ASN A 500 -17.89 -8.52 -2.50
N VAL A 501 -19.15 -8.37 -2.09
CA VAL A 501 -19.56 -7.88 -0.76
C VAL A 501 -20.70 -8.73 -0.21
N ASN A 502 -20.62 -9.10 1.08
CA ASN A 502 -21.66 -9.85 1.80
C ASN A 502 -22.25 -9.12 3.02
N ALA A 503 -21.89 -7.84 3.24
CA ALA A 503 -22.32 -7.05 4.41
C ALA A 503 -22.79 -5.66 3.98
N ASN A 504 -23.05 -4.75 4.93
CA ASN A 504 -23.68 -3.46 4.65
C ASN A 504 -22.66 -2.32 4.46
N ASP A 505 -23.16 -1.19 3.98
CA ASP A 505 -22.52 0.13 4.04
C ASP A 505 -21.22 0.29 3.21
N ALA A 506 -21.04 -0.55 2.19
CA ALA A 506 -19.95 -0.39 1.22
C ALA A 506 -20.07 0.94 0.44
N LYS A 507 -18.94 1.62 0.26
CA LYS A 507 -18.80 2.85 -0.52
C LYS A 507 -17.84 2.59 -1.68
N ILE A 508 -18.40 2.52 -2.88
CA ILE A 508 -17.67 2.28 -4.13
C ILE A 508 -17.73 3.54 -4.96
N ARG A 509 -16.64 4.31 -4.98
CA ARG A 509 -16.65 5.69 -5.48
C ARG A 509 -15.49 6.00 -6.42
N HIS A 510 -15.77 6.74 -7.50
CA HIS A 510 -14.74 7.30 -8.39
C HIS A 510 -13.75 6.26 -8.95
N ASN A 511 -14.16 5.01 -9.09
CA ASN A 511 -13.29 3.94 -9.58
C ASN A 511 -13.48 3.71 -11.07
N ARG A 512 -12.48 3.08 -11.70
CA ARG A 512 -12.56 2.55 -13.06
C ARG A 512 -12.44 1.03 -13.06
N PHE A 513 -13.30 0.34 -13.80
CA PHE A 513 -13.29 -1.13 -13.96
C PHE A 513 -13.29 -1.52 -15.43
N VAL A 514 -12.34 -2.34 -15.86
CA VAL A 514 -12.15 -2.68 -17.27
C VAL A 514 -12.27 -4.19 -17.48
N ARG A 515 -13.32 -4.59 -18.19
CA ARG A 515 -13.53 -5.91 -18.80
C ARG A 515 -13.51 -7.09 -17.82
N PHE A 516 -14.17 -6.94 -16.67
CA PHE A 516 -14.48 -8.05 -15.76
C PHE A 516 -15.78 -8.76 -16.17
N ALA A 517 -15.95 -10.02 -15.73
CA ALA A 517 -17.22 -10.72 -15.86
C ALA A 517 -18.34 -9.94 -15.16
N HIS A 518 -18.06 -9.52 -13.93
CA HIS A 518 -18.81 -8.53 -13.15
C HIS A 518 -17.79 -7.63 -12.45
N PHE A 519 -17.98 -6.31 -12.45
CA PHE A 519 -17.16 -5.47 -11.58
C PHE A 519 -17.56 -5.66 -10.11
N MET A 520 -18.84 -5.92 -9.84
CA MET A 520 -19.31 -6.12 -8.48
C MET A 520 -20.48 -7.10 -8.37
N VAL A 521 -20.36 -8.05 -7.45
CA VAL A 521 -21.47 -8.88 -6.96
C VAL A 521 -21.71 -8.52 -5.49
N THR A 522 -22.89 -8.01 -5.15
CA THR A 522 -23.13 -7.43 -3.84
C THR A 522 -24.43 -7.92 -3.21
N TYR A 523 -24.28 -8.38 -1.97
CA TYR A 523 -25.36 -8.59 -1.00
C TYR A 523 -25.27 -7.51 0.08
N GLY A 524 -26.34 -7.35 0.86
CA GLY A 524 -26.44 -6.34 1.92
C GLY A 524 -27.09 -5.06 1.43
N GLY A 525 -27.10 -4.06 2.30
CA GLY A 525 -27.77 -2.79 2.05
C GLY A 525 -26.98 -1.55 2.47
N GLY A 526 -27.55 -0.38 2.17
CA GLY A 526 -26.96 0.92 2.51
C GLY A 526 -25.75 1.30 1.64
N HIS A 527 -25.53 0.63 0.51
CA HIS A 527 -24.39 0.90 -0.35
C HIS A 527 -24.53 2.22 -1.11
N ILE A 528 -23.38 2.85 -1.32
CA ILE A 528 -23.24 4.02 -2.19
C ILE A 528 -22.33 3.62 -3.36
N ILE A 529 -22.89 3.62 -4.56
CA ILE A 529 -22.17 3.31 -5.80
C ILE A 529 -22.23 4.56 -6.67
N THR A 530 -21.15 5.35 -6.69
CA THR A 530 -21.19 6.67 -7.34
C THR A 530 -19.91 7.08 -8.05
N GLY A 531 -20.03 7.81 -9.15
CA GLY A 531 -18.87 8.35 -9.87
C GLY A 531 -17.97 7.29 -10.51
N ASN A 532 -18.38 6.02 -10.56
CA ASN A 532 -17.57 4.96 -11.13
C ASN A 532 -17.74 4.88 -12.64
N HIS A 533 -16.77 4.27 -13.30
CA HIS A 533 -16.80 3.94 -14.71
C HIS A 533 -16.50 2.46 -14.88
N TRP A 534 -17.45 1.66 -15.38
CA TRP A 534 -17.16 0.26 -15.73
C TRP A 534 -17.42 -0.03 -17.21
N PHE A 535 -16.41 -0.65 -17.83
CA PHE A 535 -16.37 -1.01 -19.24
C PHE A 535 -16.50 -2.52 -19.41
N GLN A 536 -17.60 -2.99 -20.01
CA GLN A 536 -17.79 -4.42 -20.31
C GLN A 536 -17.82 -4.77 -21.79
N GLY A 537 -17.67 -3.79 -22.68
CA GLY A 537 -17.56 -4.02 -24.13
C GLY A 537 -16.49 -5.05 -24.50
N ASP A 538 -16.65 -5.63 -25.69
CA ASP A 538 -15.74 -6.60 -26.30
C ASP A 538 -15.71 -6.42 -27.82
N ALA A 539 -15.08 -7.35 -28.53
CA ALA A 539 -14.90 -7.27 -29.98
C ALA A 539 -16.09 -7.81 -30.80
N SER A 540 -17.17 -8.30 -30.17
CA SER A 540 -18.33 -8.87 -30.89
C SER A 540 -19.22 -7.79 -31.50
N GLU A 541 -19.77 -8.07 -32.69
CA GLU A 541 -20.77 -7.22 -33.39
C GLU A 541 -22.19 -7.40 -32.82
N ASP A 542 -22.52 -8.61 -32.37
CA ASP A 542 -23.77 -8.94 -31.66
C ASP A 542 -23.43 -9.44 -30.24
N GLY A 543 -22.73 -8.61 -29.49
CA GLY A 543 -22.21 -8.93 -28.17
C GLY A 543 -23.30 -9.29 -27.16
N LEU A 544 -23.18 -10.48 -26.58
CA LEU A 544 -23.94 -10.91 -25.41
C LEU A 544 -23.36 -10.21 -24.17
N ARG A 545 -23.97 -9.09 -23.78
CA ARG A 545 -23.54 -8.33 -22.60
C ARG A 545 -23.99 -9.00 -21.32
N THR A 546 -23.13 -8.94 -20.31
CA THR A 546 -23.38 -9.48 -18.97
C THR A 546 -23.73 -8.35 -17.99
N ALA A 547 -24.03 -8.72 -16.75
CA ALA A 547 -24.16 -7.73 -15.68
C ALA A 547 -22.78 -7.12 -15.34
N GLY A 548 -22.71 -5.81 -15.17
CA GLY A 548 -21.58 -5.14 -14.52
C GLY A 548 -21.71 -5.19 -13.01
N LEU A 549 -22.91 -4.85 -12.54
CA LEU A 549 -23.30 -4.85 -11.14
C LEU A 549 -24.41 -5.88 -10.92
N VAL A 550 -24.23 -6.75 -9.94
CA VAL A 550 -25.23 -7.73 -9.50
C VAL A 550 -25.63 -7.39 -8.07
N LEU A 551 -26.89 -7.05 -7.86
CA LEU A 551 -27.51 -6.87 -6.54
C LEU A 551 -28.27 -8.16 -6.18
N THR A 552 -27.91 -8.81 -5.08
CA THR A 552 -28.54 -10.10 -4.70
C THR A 552 -29.53 -9.99 -3.53
N GLN A 553 -29.68 -8.79 -2.95
CA GLN A 553 -30.66 -8.49 -1.91
C GLN A 553 -31.87 -7.75 -2.50
N VAL A 554 -33.08 -8.26 -2.22
CA VAL A 554 -34.35 -7.71 -2.75
C VAL A 554 -34.69 -6.33 -2.22
N ASN A 555 -34.30 -5.94 -1.00
CA ASN A 555 -34.58 -4.60 -0.50
C ASN A 555 -33.33 -3.98 0.13
N PRO A 556 -32.40 -3.47 -0.70
CA PRO A 556 -31.06 -3.17 -0.23
C PRO A 556 -30.88 -1.69 0.19
N MET A 557 -31.84 -0.79 -0.04
CA MET A 557 -31.66 0.64 0.28
C MET A 557 -30.38 1.23 -0.34
N ILE A 558 -30.17 1.01 -1.64
CA ILE A 558 -28.93 1.38 -2.37
C ILE A 558 -29.18 2.57 -3.28
N THR A 559 -28.17 3.44 -3.36
CA THR A 559 -28.08 4.51 -4.36
C THR A 559 -26.98 4.24 -5.38
N ILE A 560 -27.37 4.19 -6.66
CA ILE A 560 -26.49 4.08 -7.83
C ILE A 560 -26.60 5.41 -8.60
N SER A 561 -25.59 6.27 -8.47
CA SER A 561 -25.70 7.62 -9.05
C SER A 561 -24.42 8.19 -9.66
N GLY A 562 -24.53 8.90 -10.78
CA GLY A 562 -23.39 9.59 -11.38
C GLY A 562 -22.34 8.65 -11.97
N ASN A 563 -22.70 7.41 -12.31
CA ASN A 563 -21.77 6.44 -12.89
C ASN A 563 -21.81 6.46 -14.43
N TYR A 564 -20.75 5.97 -15.06
CA TYR A 564 -20.70 5.61 -16.47
C TYR A 564 -20.73 4.09 -16.61
N VAL A 565 -21.79 3.59 -17.23
CA VAL A 565 -22.12 2.17 -17.41
C VAL A 565 -21.98 1.84 -18.89
N ASP A 566 -20.94 1.11 -19.26
CA ASP A 566 -20.65 0.79 -20.65
C ASP A 566 -20.82 -0.70 -20.93
N ASN A 567 -21.76 -1.03 -21.83
CA ASN A 567 -22.00 -2.39 -22.34
C ASN A 567 -22.29 -3.41 -21.23
N ALA A 568 -23.01 -3.00 -20.20
CA ALA A 568 -23.27 -3.77 -19.00
C ALA A 568 -24.69 -3.56 -18.49
N SER A 569 -25.30 -4.62 -17.95
CA SER A 569 -26.53 -4.50 -17.16
C SER A 569 -26.23 -4.23 -15.68
N ILE A 570 -27.17 -3.57 -15.00
CA ILE A 570 -27.37 -3.68 -13.56
C ILE A 570 -28.42 -4.78 -13.39
N GLU A 571 -28.01 -5.91 -12.82
CA GLU A 571 -28.89 -7.04 -12.54
C GLU A 571 -29.31 -7.03 -11.08
N TRP A 572 -30.61 -7.12 -10.84
CA TRP A 572 -31.20 -7.20 -9.51
C TRP A 572 -31.90 -8.53 -9.34
N THR A 573 -31.32 -9.38 -8.51
CA THR A 573 -31.72 -10.76 -8.29
C THR A 573 -31.91 -11.02 -6.80
N ASN A 574 -32.39 -12.21 -6.47
CA ASN A 574 -32.51 -12.71 -5.11
C ASN A 574 -31.91 -14.11 -4.96
N GLU A 575 -30.86 -14.40 -5.73
CA GLU A 575 -30.14 -15.69 -5.77
C GLU A 575 -29.44 -16.09 -4.45
N HIS A 576 -29.38 -15.19 -3.47
CA HIS A 576 -28.91 -15.47 -2.10
C HIS A 576 -30.05 -15.61 -1.09
N SER A 577 -31.30 -15.71 -1.55
CA SER A 577 -32.46 -15.93 -0.67
C SER A 577 -32.63 -17.41 -0.37
N VAL A 578 -32.86 -17.74 0.91
CA VAL A 578 -33.22 -19.08 1.38
C VAL A 578 -34.49 -19.56 0.69
N ASP A 579 -35.51 -18.70 0.68
CA ASP A 579 -36.82 -18.92 0.07
C ASP A 579 -37.06 -17.85 -1.00
N PRO A 580 -36.68 -18.11 -2.27
CA PRO A 580 -36.76 -17.10 -3.33
C PRO A 580 -38.18 -16.71 -3.72
N ALA A 581 -39.18 -17.53 -3.42
CA ALA A 581 -40.58 -17.24 -3.72
C ALA A 581 -41.19 -16.34 -2.64
N PHE A 582 -41.96 -15.34 -3.05
CA PHE A 582 -42.72 -14.52 -2.12
C PHE A 582 -44.05 -15.21 -1.80
N VAL A 583 -44.23 -15.64 -0.56
CA VAL A 583 -45.46 -16.32 -0.09
C VAL A 583 -46.29 -15.51 0.93
N GLY A 584 -45.89 -14.26 1.22
CA GLY A 584 -46.49 -13.41 2.25
C GLY A 584 -45.59 -13.26 3.48
N GLY A 585 -45.54 -12.05 4.06
CA GLY A 585 -44.50 -11.66 5.03
C GLY A 585 -43.16 -11.32 4.36
N GLY A 586 -42.34 -10.48 5.00
CA GLY A 586 -41.02 -10.08 4.46
C GLY A 586 -41.04 -9.00 3.37
N HIS A 587 -39.94 -8.88 2.63
CA HIS A 587 -39.73 -7.86 1.60
C HIS A 587 -39.60 -8.50 0.21
N SER A 588 -40.07 -7.78 -0.80
CA SER A 588 -39.80 -8.07 -2.22
C SER A 588 -38.84 -7.01 -2.80
N PHE A 589 -38.67 -6.98 -4.12
CA PHE A 589 -37.77 -6.04 -4.80
C PHE A 589 -38.16 -4.58 -4.46
N GLY A 590 -37.31 -3.84 -3.75
CA GLY A 590 -37.61 -2.46 -3.33
C GLY A 590 -36.39 -1.67 -2.83
N GLY A 591 -36.57 -0.38 -2.54
CA GLY A 591 -35.51 0.46 -1.96
C GLY A 591 -34.31 0.71 -2.89
N LEU A 592 -34.53 0.82 -4.20
CA LEU A 592 -33.46 1.04 -5.18
C LEU A 592 -33.60 2.39 -5.88
N THR A 593 -32.54 3.19 -5.84
CA THR A 593 -32.43 4.45 -6.58
C THR A 593 -31.31 4.39 -7.60
N ILE A 594 -31.65 4.60 -8.88
CA ILE A 594 -30.73 4.69 -10.01
C ILE A 594 -30.91 6.05 -10.66
N SER A 595 -29.96 6.96 -10.42
CA SER A 595 -30.15 8.36 -10.86
C SER A 595 -28.92 9.02 -11.44
N ASN A 596 -29.11 9.85 -12.46
CA ASN A 596 -28.04 10.68 -13.05
C ASN A 596 -26.84 9.87 -13.56
N ASN A 597 -27.06 8.63 -14.03
CA ASN A 597 -26.00 7.83 -14.64
C ASN A 597 -26.01 7.99 -16.17
N THR A 598 -24.86 7.75 -16.77
CA THR A 598 -24.68 7.59 -18.22
C THR A 598 -24.62 6.10 -18.53
N PHE A 599 -25.49 5.64 -19.41
CA PHE A 599 -25.58 4.27 -19.90
C PHE A 599 -25.29 4.25 -21.39
N LEU A 600 -24.25 3.51 -21.77
CA LEU A 600 -23.88 3.28 -23.16
C LEU A 600 -23.97 1.78 -23.46
N CYS A 601 -24.46 1.43 -24.65
CA CYS A 601 -24.15 0.15 -25.26
C CYS A 601 -23.85 0.32 -26.74
N ASP A 602 -23.10 -0.62 -27.27
CA ASP A 602 -22.83 -0.73 -28.69
C ASP A 602 -22.75 -2.20 -29.08
N LYS A 603 -22.95 -2.48 -30.38
CA LYS A 603 -22.77 -3.81 -30.98
C LYS A 603 -23.34 -4.94 -30.11
N THR A 604 -24.63 -4.84 -29.79
CA THR A 604 -25.34 -5.77 -28.91
C THR A 604 -26.69 -6.15 -29.50
N VAL A 605 -27.23 -7.25 -28.99
CA VAL A 605 -28.53 -7.81 -29.36
C VAL A 605 -29.69 -6.90 -28.95
N ALA A 606 -30.78 -6.91 -29.73
CA ALA A 606 -31.92 -6.02 -29.52
C ALA A 606 -32.60 -6.18 -28.15
N TRP A 607 -32.57 -7.37 -27.57
CA TRP A 607 -33.17 -7.65 -26.26
C TRP A 607 -32.32 -7.18 -25.07
N PHE A 608 -31.09 -6.68 -25.30
CA PHE A 608 -30.26 -6.13 -24.23
C PHE A 608 -31.02 -5.03 -23.47
N SER A 609 -30.80 -4.97 -22.15
CA SER A 609 -31.37 -3.97 -21.26
C SER A 609 -30.37 -3.62 -20.19
N TRP A 610 -30.22 -2.33 -19.88
CA TRP A 610 -29.34 -1.88 -18.82
C TRP A 610 -29.86 -2.24 -17.43
N LEU A 611 -31.17 -2.39 -17.25
CA LEU A 611 -31.77 -2.80 -15.98
C LEU A 611 -32.43 -4.17 -16.14
N VAL A 612 -32.01 -5.16 -15.35
CA VAL A 612 -32.56 -6.51 -15.42
C VAL A 612 -32.99 -6.94 -14.04
N ILE A 613 -34.27 -7.27 -13.86
CA ILE A 613 -34.75 -7.92 -12.63
C ILE A 613 -34.83 -9.41 -12.90
N LYS A 614 -34.21 -10.24 -12.05
CA LYS A 614 -34.19 -11.70 -12.19
C LYS A 614 -34.70 -12.38 -10.92
N PRO A 615 -36.02 -12.59 -10.79
CA PRO A 615 -36.59 -13.30 -9.65
C PRO A 615 -36.26 -14.79 -9.71
N PHE A 616 -35.68 -15.34 -8.65
CA PHE A 616 -35.44 -16.78 -8.48
C PHE A 616 -36.64 -17.54 -7.90
N GLY A 617 -37.74 -16.84 -7.61
CA GLY A 617 -39.00 -17.44 -7.17
C GLY A 617 -40.20 -16.56 -7.49
N SER A 618 -41.38 -17.19 -7.53
CA SER A 618 -42.64 -16.56 -7.93
C SER A 618 -43.19 -15.57 -6.89
N GLY A 619 -44.18 -14.77 -7.29
CA GLY A 619 -44.90 -13.84 -6.40
C GLY A 619 -44.13 -12.57 -6.04
N GLN A 620 -42.89 -12.42 -6.51
CA GLN A 620 -42.05 -11.24 -6.31
C GLN A 620 -42.61 -10.05 -7.10
N PHE A 621 -42.48 -8.84 -6.57
CA PHE A 621 -43.01 -7.60 -7.15
C PHE A 621 -42.07 -6.43 -6.83
N VAL A 622 -42.25 -5.28 -7.48
CA VAL A 622 -41.45 -4.08 -7.21
C VAL A 622 -42.22 -3.11 -6.31
N HIS A 623 -41.57 -2.69 -5.22
CA HIS A 623 -42.07 -1.71 -4.27
C HIS A 623 -40.99 -0.69 -3.88
N GLY A 624 -41.04 0.53 -4.44
CA GLY A 624 -40.08 1.59 -4.13
C GLY A 624 -38.84 1.54 -5.02
N MET A 625 -39.01 1.85 -6.30
CA MET A 625 -37.92 1.95 -7.28
C MET A 625 -37.94 3.32 -7.95
N ASN A 626 -36.80 4.00 -7.97
CA ASN A 626 -36.65 5.28 -8.67
C ASN A 626 -35.55 5.18 -9.74
N VAL A 627 -35.92 5.37 -11.00
CA VAL A 627 -35.03 5.47 -12.16
C VAL A 627 -35.22 6.84 -12.78
N SER A 628 -34.30 7.78 -12.51
CA SER A 628 -34.51 9.17 -12.90
C SER A 628 -33.26 9.93 -13.33
N GLY A 629 -33.39 10.80 -14.34
CA GLY A 629 -32.28 11.67 -14.76
C GLY A 629 -31.14 10.94 -15.48
N ASN A 630 -31.34 9.69 -15.89
CA ASN A 630 -30.29 8.91 -16.56
C ASN A 630 -30.28 9.18 -18.07
N VAL A 631 -29.12 8.99 -18.70
CA VAL A 631 -28.98 9.04 -20.17
C VAL A 631 -28.67 7.65 -20.67
N PHE A 632 -29.56 7.07 -21.49
CA PHE A 632 -29.40 5.78 -22.14
C PHE A 632 -29.13 5.98 -23.63
N LYS A 633 -28.04 5.41 -24.13
CA LYS A 633 -27.66 5.50 -25.53
C LYS A 633 -27.21 4.15 -26.06
N SER A 634 -27.89 3.66 -27.09
CA SER A 634 -27.35 2.63 -27.97
C SER A 634 -26.79 3.24 -29.24
N LEU A 635 -25.54 2.91 -29.61
CA LEU A 635 -24.84 3.55 -30.74
C LEU A 635 -25.24 3.00 -32.12
N TYR A 636 -25.26 1.68 -32.30
CA TYR A 636 -25.40 1.06 -33.61
C TYR A 636 -26.70 0.24 -33.74
N THR A 637 -26.96 -0.67 -32.80
CA THR A 637 -28.16 -1.51 -32.79
C THR A 637 -29.22 -0.90 -31.90
N LYS A 638 -30.45 -0.69 -32.39
CA LYS A 638 -31.54 -0.24 -31.51
C LYS A 638 -31.94 -1.37 -30.56
N VAL A 639 -31.88 -1.10 -29.26
CA VAL A 639 -32.38 -2.01 -28.22
C VAL A 639 -33.87 -1.80 -28.02
N ASP A 640 -34.58 -2.84 -27.59
CA ASP A 640 -36.03 -2.80 -27.50
C ASP A 640 -36.51 -1.90 -26.37
N ARG A 641 -35.83 -1.98 -25.21
CA ARG A 641 -36.17 -1.29 -23.96
C ARG A 641 -34.92 -1.04 -23.11
N ILE A 642 -35.03 -0.14 -22.13
CA ILE A 642 -33.95 0.07 -21.14
C ILE A 642 -33.94 -0.96 -20.01
N GLU A 643 -35.05 -1.68 -19.85
CA GLU A 643 -35.29 -2.59 -18.76
C GLU A 643 -36.00 -3.86 -19.24
N ARG A 644 -35.80 -4.97 -18.50
CA ARG A 644 -36.58 -6.20 -18.66
C ARG A 644 -36.66 -7.00 -17.35
N VAL A 645 -37.61 -7.93 -17.32
CA VAL A 645 -37.60 -9.05 -16.36
C VAL A 645 -36.98 -10.26 -17.03
N ASP A 646 -36.01 -10.88 -16.37
CA ASP A 646 -35.45 -12.15 -16.77
C ASP A 646 -36.29 -13.29 -16.16
N THR A 647 -37.14 -13.89 -16.99
CA THR A 647 -38.10 -14.91 -16.56
C THR A 647 -37.53 -16.32 -16.56
N THR A 648 -36.19 -16.49 -16.55
CA THR A 648 -35.55 -17.81 -16.54
C THR A 648 -36.01 -18.67 -15.36
N HIS A 649 -36.31 -18.05 -14.22
CA HIS A 649 -36.79 -18.76 -13.02
C HIS A 649 -38.23 -18.38 -12.66
N ALA A 650 -38.56 -17.10 -12.61
CA ALA A 650 -39.91 -16.61 -12.36
C ALA A 650 -40.13 -15.20 -12.94
N ASP A 651 -41.39 -14.85 -13.16
CA ASP A 651 -41.81 -13.49 -13.53
C ASP A 651 -42.29 -12.71 -12.28
N LEU A 652 -42.52 -11.41 -12.44
CA LEU A 652 -43.06 -10.53 -11.40
C LEU A 652 -44.58 -10.67 -11.26
N ASP A 653 -45.08 -10.49 -10.04
CA ASP A 653 -46.49 -10.23 -9.75
C ASP A 653 -46.80 -8.74 -9.93
N TYR A 654 -47.15 -8.40 -11.16
CA TYR A 654 -47.51 -7.03 -11.55
C TYR A 654 -48.76 -6.49 -10.83
N THR A 655 -49.59 -7.35 -10.20
CA THR A 655 -50.76 -6.88 -9.42
C THR A 655 -50.35 -6.14 -8.15
N ARG A 656 -49.09 -6.22 -7.74
CA ARG A 656 -48.57 -5.68 -6.47
C ARG A 656 -47.53 -4.56 -6.64
N MET A 657 -47.29 -4.13 -7.88
CA MET A 657 -46.40 -3.01 -8.19
C MET A 657 -46.84 -1.74 -7.47
N ARG A 658 -45.90 -1.11 -6.76
CA ARG A 658 -46.15 0.07 -5.91
C ARG A 658 -44.94 1.02 -5.88
N ASN A 659 -45.19 2.33 -5.85
CA ASN A 659 -44.16 3.35 -5.71
C ASN A 659 -42.99 3.18 -6.70
N ILE A 660 -43.32 3.15 -7.98
CA ILE A 660 -42.35 3.01 -9.07
C ILE A 660 -42.27 4.35 -9.80
N ARG A 661 -41.05 4.84 -10.02
CA ARG A 661 -40.83 6.11 -10.72
C ARG A 661 -39.79 5.92 -11.82
N PHE A 662 -40.21 6.21 -13.04
CA PHE A 662 -39.36 6.28 -14.22
C PHE A 662 -39.60 7.66 -14.83
N SER A 663 -38.68 8.61 -14.63
CA SER A 663 -38.93 10.02 -15.02
C SER A 663 -37.66 10.77 -15.39
N GLY A 664 -37.72 11.61 -16.41
CA GLY A 664 -36.61 12.48 -16.80
C GLY A 664 -35.39 11.72 -17.35
N ASN A 665 -35.60 10.52 -17.89
CA ASN A 665 -34.53 9.76 -18.55
C ASN A 665 -34.48 10.10 -20.03
N SER A 666 -33.28 10.22 -20.60
CA SER A 666 -33.08 10.39 -22.05
C SER A 666 -32.83 9.03 -22.70
N LEU A 667 -33.61 8.66 -23.73
CA LEU A 667 -33.51 7.36 -24.40
C LEU A 667 -33.14 7.58 -25.87
N ILE A 668 -31.94 7.18 -26.26
CA ILE A 668 -31.39 7.32 -27.62
C ILE A 668 -31.05 5.93 -28.15
N GLY A 669 -31.56 5.57 -29.33
CA GLY A 669 -31.36 4.23 -29.88
C GLY A 669 -32.14 3.13 -29.12
N VAL A 670 -33.23 3.51 -28.44
CA VAL A 670 -34.16 2.59 -27.76
C VAL A 670 -35.51 2.63 -28.51
N LYS A 671 -36.09 1.47 -28.84
CA LYS A 671 -37.34 1.40 -29.63
C LYS A 671 -38.56 1.84 -28.81
N THR A 672 -38.66 1.40 -27.57
CA THR A 672 -39.78 1.74 -26.69
C THR A 672 -39.36 2.78 -25.67
N TYR A 673 -40.03 3.92 -25.67
CA TYR A 673 -39.86 4.93 -24.63
C TYR A 673 -40.57 4.47 -23.35
N VAL A 674 -39.83 4.36 -22.24
CA VAL A 674 -40.34 3.84 -20.96
C VAL A 674 -40.43 4.97 -19.93
N GLU A 675 -41.62 5.16 -19.35
CA GLU A 675 -41.90 6.19 -18.35
C GLU A 675 -42.98 5.73 -17.37
N ASN A 676 -42.95 6.23 -16.12
CA ASN A 676 -44.04 6.03 -15.16
C ASN A 676 -44.17 7.27 -14.26
N PRO A 677 -45.22 8.09 -14.42
CA PRO A 677 -46.36 7.91 -15.34
C PRO A 677 -45.98 8.03 -16.83
N VAL A 678 -46.65 7.29 -17.71
CA VAL A 678 -46.50 7.42 -19.18
C VAL A 678 -47.63 8.26 -19.77
N THR A 679 -47.28 9.14 -20.71
CA THR A 679 -48.27 9.89 -21.50
C THR A 679 -48.61 9.15 -22.79
N VAL A 680 -49.90 8.89 -23.02
CA VAL A 680 -50.41 8.20 -24.22
C VAL A 680 -51.46 9.06 -24.91
N THR A 681 -51.38 9.19 -26.24
CA THR A 681 -52.41 9.86 -27.04
C THR A 681 -53.24 8.82 -27.78
N HIS A 682 -54.57 8.98 -27.77
CA HIS A 682 -55.49 8.14 -28.54
C HIS A 682 -56.39 9.01 -29.41
N THR A 683 -56.46 8.67 -30.69
CA THR A 683 -57.41 9.27 -31.64
C THR A 683 -58.47 8.24 -31.99
N GLN A 684 -59.72 8.57 -31.72
CA GLN A 684 -60.87 7.81 -32.19
C GLN A 684 -61.43 8.48 -33.44
N ASN A 685 -61.38 7.79 -34.58
CA ASN A 685 -61.84 8.33 -35.87
C ASN A 685 -63.33 8.08 -36.14
N THR A 686 -63.91 7.04 -35.54
CA THR A 686 -65.32 6.66 -35.70
C THR A 686 -66.09 6.90 -34.43
N ALA A 687 -67.31 7.45 -34.55
CA ALA A 687 -68.14 7.74 -33.38
C ALA A 687 -68.47 6.44 -32.62
N SER A 688 -68.02 6.33 -31.37
CA SER A 688 -68.21 5.16 -30.53
C SER A 688 -68.36 5.58 -29.07
N ARG A 689 -69.13 4.80 -28.30
CA ARG A 689 -69.24 4.95 -26.84
C ARG A 689 -68.06 4.35 -26.09
N SER A 690 -67.35 3.40 -26.71
CA SER A 690 -66.25 2.67 -26.09
C SER A 690 -64.98 2.85 -26.90
N TRP A 691 -64.03 3.62 -26.37
CA TRP A 691 -62.72 3.80 -26.99
C TRP A 691 -61.75 2.88 -26.26
N THR A 692 -61.39 1.75 -26.88
CA THR A 692 -60.36 0.85 -26.34
C THR A 692 -59.03 1.20 -26.97
N LEU A 693 -58.06 1.59 -26.15
CA LEU A 693 -56.72 1.91 -26.61
C LEU A 693 -55.98 0.63 -27.06
N PRO A 694 -54.98 0.77 -27.97
CA PRO A 694 -53.98 -0.27 -28.18
C PRO A 694 -53.28 -0.67 -26.87
N ALA A 695 -52.55 -1.79 -26.90
CA ALA A 695 -51.77 -2.20 -25.75
C ALA A 695 -50.72 -1.11 -25.41
N ILE A 696 -50.69 -0.70 -24.15
CA ILE A 696 -49.74 0.28 -23.64
C ILE A 696 -48.41 -0.43 -23.36
N GLU A 697 -47.38 -0.09 -24.14
CA GLU A 697 -46.05 -0.71 -24.04
C GLU A 697 -45.04 0.17 -23.29
N GLY A 698 -45.33 1.47 -23.11
CA GLY A 698 -44.40 2.43 -22.50
C GLY A 698 -44.29 2.41 -20.98
N LEU A 699 -45.03 1.54 -20.28
CA LEU A 699 -44.89 1.37 -18.84
C LEU A 699 -43.72 0.43 -18.51
N PRO A 700 -43.00 0.62 -17.37
CA PRO A 700 -41.89 -0.24 -16.98
C PRO A 700 -42.26 -1.72 -16.84
N PHE A 701 -41.28 -2.58 -17.13
CA PHE A 701 -41.34 -4.04 -17.08
C PHE A 701 -42.44 -4.65 -17.95
N LEU A 702 -42.84 -3.93 -19.02
CA LEU A 702 -44.03 -4.25 -19.81
C LEU A 702 -45.29 -4.45 -18.92
N GLY A 703 -45.34 -3.77 -17.78
CA GLY A 703 -46.48 -3.78 -16.89
C GLY A 703 -47.70 -3.08 -17.51
N TRP A 704 -48.83 -3.16 -16.82
CA TRP A 704 -50.08 -2.56 -17.28
C TRP A 704 -50.50 -1.38 -16.42
N ALA A 705 -51.31 -0.49 -17.01
CA ALA A 705 -51.87 0.64 -16.30
C ALA A 705 -52.81 0.15 -15.18
N LYS A 706 -52.55 0.57 -13.95
CA LYS A 706 -53.41 0.34 -12.78
C LYS A 706 -54.20 1.61 -12.45
N VAL A 707 -53.57 2.77 -12.62
CA VAL A 707 -54.16 4.08 -12.34
C VAL A 707 -54.08 4.95 -13.60
N VAL A 708 -55.17 5.66 -13.89
CA VAL A 708 -55.19 6.75 -14.88
C VAL A 708 -55.27 8.05 -14.10
N GLN A 709 -54.22 8.86 -14.17
CA GLN A 709 -54.13 10.10 -13.38
C GLN A 709 -54.89 11.26 -14.03
N SER A 710 -54.93 11.29 -15.36
CA SER A 710 -55.66 12.34 -16.08
C SER A 710 -56.08 11.85 -17.46
N VAL A 711 -57.19 12.42 -17.95
CA VAL A 711 -57.61 12.36 -19.35
C VAL A 711 -57.88 13.79 -19.79
N VAL A 712 -57.21 14.23 -20.84
CA VAL A 712 -57.33 15.59 -21.39
C VAL A 712 -57.71 15.50 -22.85
N LEU A 713 -58.77 16.21 -23.26
CA LEU A 713 -59.11 16.34 -24.67
C LEU A 713 -58.04 17.18 -25.37
N THR A 714 -57.48 16.67 -26.46
CA THR A 714 -56.52 17.37 -27.32
C THR A 714 -57.09 17.69 -28.70
N ALA A 715 -58.36 17.35 -28.92
CA ALA A 715 -59.21 17.82 -30.00
C ALA A 715 -60.65 17.89 -29.51
N ALA A 716 -61.51 18.62 -30.25
CA ALA A 716 -62.95 18.62 -29.95
C ALA A 716 -63.51 17.20 -29.99
N LEU A 717 -64.39 16.91 -29.03
CA LEU A 717 -65.18 15.68 -29.01
C LEU A 717 -66.44 15.92 -29.84
N THR A 718 -66.70 15.10 -30.85
CA THR A 718 -67.84 15.29 -31.75
C THR A 718 -68.60 14.00 -31.96
N GLN A 719 -69.92 14.10 -32.17
CA GLN A 719 -70.72 12.99 -32.70
C GLN A 719 -70.40 12.75 -34.18
N ASP A 720 -71.02 11.72 -34.78
CA ASP A 720 -70.82 11.47 -36.20
C ASP A 720 -71.38 12.60 -37.10
N SER A 721 -72.43 13.29 -36.61
CA SER A 721 -73.01 14.50 -37.21
C SER A 721 -72.08 15.73 -37.17
N GLY A 722 -70.96 15.68 -36.44
CA GLY A 722 -70.06 16.81 -36.22
C GLY A 722 -70.45 17.73 -35.07
N ALA A 723 -71.58 17.49 -34.40
CA ALA A 723 -71.98 18.24 -33.20
C ALA A 723 -70.98 18.02 -32.06
N GLN A 724 -70.53 19.10 -31.42
CA GLN A 724 -69.60 19.03 -30.28
C GLN A 724 -70.29 18.47 -29.03
N VAL A 725 -69.54 17.69 -28.26
CA VAL A 725 -69.97 17.09 -26.99
C VAL A 725 -69.00 17.50 -25.90
N TYR A 726 -69.52 17.85 -24.72
CA TYR A 726 -68.72 18.21 -23.55
C TYR A 726 -69.06 17.25 -22.42
N GLU A 727 -68.35 16.13 -22.37
CA GLU A 727 -68.47 15.15 -21.30
C GLU A 727 -67.09 14.58 -20.96
N MET A 728 -66.99 13.87 -19.84
CA MET A 728 -65.79 13.15 -19.43
C MET A 728 -66.08 11.65 -19.37
N PRO A 729 -65.15 10.79 -19.82
CA PRO A 729 -65.35 9.36 -19.79
C PRO A 729 -65.09 8.81 -18.39
N TRP A 730 -65.76 7.70 -18.05
CA TRP A 730 -65.28 6.82 -16.98
C TRP A 730 -64.35 5.76 -17.57
N LEU A 731 -63.47 5.19 -16.74
CA LEU A 731 -62.31 4.43 -17.22
C LEU A 731 -62.33 2.98 -16.75
N GLN A 732 -61.81 2.10 -17.61
CA GLN A 732 -61.46 0.72 -17.26
C GLN A 732 -60.01 0.48 -17.62
N THR A 733 -59.27 -0.13 -16.70
CA THR A 733 -57.89 -0.53 -16.92
C THR A 733 -57.78 -2.06 -16.93
N SER A 734 -56.58 -2.59 -17.16
CA SER A 734 -56.32 -4.03 -17.08
C SER A 734 -57.11 -4.87 -18.10
N LEU A 735 -57.38 -4.34 -19.29
CA LEU A 735 -58.17 -4.99 -20.33
C LEU A 735 -57.33 -5.76 -21.35
N GLY A 736 -57.97 -6.72 -22.03
CA GLY A 736 -57.34 -7.57 -23.05
C GLY A 736 -56.50 -8.70 -22.45
N ALA A 737 -56.01 -9.61 -23.30
CA ALA A 737 -55.24 -10.79 -22.86
C ALA A 737 -53.95 -10.40 -22.10
N THR A 738 -53.30 -9.29 -22.48
CA THR A 738 -52.09 -8.79 -21.81
C THR A 738 -52.37 -7.86 -20.65
N LYS A 739 -53.65 -7.52 -20.38
CA LYS A 739 -54.07 -6.48 -19.42
C LYS A 739 -53.57 -5.06 -19.76
N ARG A 740 -52.84 -4.85 -20.86
CA ARG A 740 -52.22 -3.55 -21.17
C ARG A 740 -53.15 -2.58 -21.88
N GLN A 741 -54.45 -2.83 -21.98
CA GLN A 741 -55.39 -1.90 -22.61
C GLN A 741 -56.17 -1.08 -21.57
N VAL A 742 -56.48 0.15 -21.94
CA VAL A 742 -57.38 1.06 -21.20
C VAL A 742 -58.59 1.36 -22.08
N ARG A 743 -59.78 1.40 -21.49
CA ARG A 743 -61.01 1.80 -22.18
C ARG A 743 -61.59 3.07 -21.56
N LEU A 744 -61.95 3.99 -22.43
CA LEU A 744 -62.72 5.19 -22.11
C LEU A 744 -64.17 4.93 -22.52
N ASN A 745 -65.08 5.13 -21.57
CA ASN A 745 -66.51 4.90 -21.76
C ASN A 745 -67.26 6.23 -21.69
N TRP A 746 -67.92 6.55 -22.79
CA TRP A 746 -68.61 7.80 -23.07
C TRP A 746 -70.13 7.64 -22.94
N GLY A 747 -70.83 8.71 -22.60
CA GLY A 747 -72.29 8.72 -22.48
C GLY A 747 -72.98 8.64 -23.84
N THR A 748 -72.34 9.20 -24.88
CA THR A 748 -72.80 9.14 -26.26
C THR A 748 -71.72 8.66 -27.22
N ALA A 749 -72.12 8.30 -28.45
CA ALA A 749 -71.16 7.86 -29.47
C ALA A 749 -70.39 9.08 -29.99
N VAL A 750 -69.09 9.11 -29.73
CA VAL A 750 -68.22 10.25 -30.02
C VAL A 750 -66.93 9.82 -30.70
N LYS A 751 -66.33 10.74 -31.47
CA LYS A 751 -64.99 10.68 -32.08
C LYS A 751 -64.20 11.91 -31.67
N GLY A 752 -62.87 11.82 -31.65
CA GLY A 752 -62.00 12.90 -31.17
C GLY A 752 -60.63 12.39 -30.76
N ARG A 753 -59.91 13.18 -29.95
CA ARG A 753 -58.56 12.85 -29.50
C ARG A 753 -58.35 13.21 -28.04
N VAL A 754 -57.70 12.31 -27.31
CA VAL A 754 -57.38 12.45 -25.89
C VAL A 754 -55.90 12.19 -25.64
N SER A 755 -55.37 12.79 -24.57
CA SER A 755 -54.10 12.46 -23.95
C SER A 755 -54.36 11.93 -22.54
N LEU A 756 -53.71 10.83 -22.17
CA LEU A 756 -53.85 10.18 -20.87
C LEU A 756 -52.50 10.10 -20.17
N GLN A 757 -52.49 10.33 -18.85
CA GLN A 757 -51.36 9.99 -17.97
C GLN A 757 -51.67 8.69 -17.26
N LEU A 758 -50.88 7.65 -17.51
CA LEU A 758 -51.10 6.29 -17.03
C LEU A 758 -49.98 5.85 -16.09
N ARG A 759 -50.32 5.16 -15.00
CA ARG A 759 -49.34 4.59 -14.06
C ARG A 759 -49.47 3.08 -13.94
N MET A 760 -48.35 2.38 -13.83
CA MET A 760 -48.30 0.94 -13.56
C MET A 760 -48.47 0.56 -12.08
N ASP A 761 -48.50 1.54 -11.20
CA ASP A 761 -48.52 1.39 -9.76
C ASP A 761 -49.63 2.25 -9.14
N ASN A 762 -50.05 1.89 -7.92
CA ASN A 762 -50.88 2.75 -7.09
C ASN A 762 -50.03 3.33 -5.95
N PRO A 763 -49.72 4.63 -5.94
CA PRO A 763 -48.95 5.24 -4.85
C PRO A 763 -49.72 5.33 -3.53
N ASP A 764 -51.06 5.26 -3.57
CA ASP A 764 -51.93 5.36 -2.39
C ASP A 764 -51.91 4.09 -1.51
#